data_AF-A0A820V563-F1
#
_entry.id   AF-A0A820V563-F1
#
_cell.length_a   1.000
_cell.length_b   1.000
_cell.length_c   1.000
_cell.angle_alpha   90.00
_cell.angle_beta   90.00
_cell.angle_gamma   90.00
#
_symmetry.space_group_name_H-M   'P 1'
#
loop_
_entity.id
_entity.type
_entity.pdbx_description
1 polymer ?
#
loop_
_entity_poly.entity_id
_entity_poly.type
_entity_poly.pdbx_seq_one_letter_code
_entity_poly.pdbx_strand_id
1 'polypeptide(L)'
;MFQRLFCLLLVLFVSPSISTRIPLVGDDWTITNKINHTALGHIPGSIHTILIAAKQIPDPYMGSNDVDLRYLVNTGDWTFTKNFTLTTDILASNQITIHFDQIDTVSNITINGCPIGSTHNMFIAYTFNVTSGCLKTENQIDIDFESPVLYAKRQSIAYNDTVPPNCTPDVQHGECLVQFIRKEPCSFSWDWGPAFAPIGIPGDVYLEAFNTTEIIVQLESVNLASFNAANQTWQVDVMLSSNNDQFTSDLKFILENTTWSYETSIAFNHNLSISLTISDSLVQRWWPNGYGSQPLYNLVVSNQGKIIDSRSIGFRTVQLIQHEYGTGINGSSFYFSINSQPIFVKGSNWIPSDAFQERVSNDKLERLLRSAQLANMNMLRIWGGGIYERNSFYEITDRLGIMLWHDFMFACSLYPVDEPFLNNVHDEIIYQVKRLQSHPSIVLWSGNNENEAAVAENWYQVPIEKMNKTKEDYVELYVNTIMNAVKTVDKGTNRPFVTSSPSNGLESIAEHYIAADPQDPLYGDVHFYGYQNDSWDSTTYPITRFLSETGIQSLPSLDTWYETTSNSSDLVFNNSFILHREHSGNQLTAMMYHIESNLPLPVTNDSLLYFTQMIYLSQINQAMTLKSISDHCRVHSSVDMIDPKTSKGHTMGLMYWQINDIWQAPTWATIEYGLKWKMGHNYVRHMYAPVYPIAILTPYLANVTDENAKISFYIINELVNGMRGDLICSIYSLDSLTPRLTFGGDVSFATTGIQNAFTYPYALLMKRVRCNDSSECIVHCSFNYQQNQIGQTLFLSRPKNYKLSDPNLQIESIKQLSSTDFAITLTVERPALFVWLDVPANVTGYFLPNGFNMLEPKMTVTFHSWEPVTHFDTATLDVQHTSLVGVNYFFLLLLLDKIMSAEQLNLAESIKKVHQQLRNDVNQTPEAAESIWNQHVANTDKLNEYAKSMRQLAQHHWAEKAHGQTRLTWCYTTIKDYFFGNEISGLERKCARDKRKQIVNYICADCQIRIQQRITKPRVLDVGSCYNAFSIYDDLETIAIDIAPADESVHRIDFLRVPQPPLICAHSFDAIIFSLVLDYLPTCHQRLSACLIAHELLTCLGLLVIVEPDSTLRENRQKLWRQALESIGFGLVSNIKVTNLYCMAFRKITQQVKLNEDEHERISQLFNIRQDTMNDNESSKSEQKLISVDEDLFGELPFSSD
;
A
#
# COMPACT_ATOMS: atom_id res chain seq x y z
N MET A 1 24.24 31.75 14.42
CA MET A 1 25.54 31.19 13.99
C MET A 1 26.61 31.21 15.10
N PHE A 2 26.71 32.25 15.94
CA PHE A 2 27.69 32.32 17.05
C PHE A 2 27.38 31.47 18.30
N GLN A 3 26.15 30.98 18.49
CA GLN A 3 25.79 30.07 19.60
C GLN A 3 26.11 28.58 19.33
N ARG A 4 26.26 28.17 18.04
CA ARG A 4 26.62 26.79 17.69
C ARG A 4 28.11 26.47 17.90
N LEU A 5 28.98 27.49 17.97
CA LEU A 5 30.41 27.30 18.21
C LEU A 5 30.75 27.08 19.69
N PHE A 6 29.89 27.48 20.63
CA PHE A 6 30.17 27.37 22.07
C PHE A 6 29.89 25.95 22.61
N CYS A 7 28.96 25.20 22.01
CA CYS A 7 28.74 23.79 22.33
C CYS A 7 29.84 22.86 21.79
N LEU A 8 30.56 23.24 20.73
CA LEU A 8 31.65 22.42 20.17
C LEU A 8 32.97 22.51 20.97
N LEU A 9 33.13 23.53 21.82
CA LEU A 9 34.35 23.73 22.61
C LEU A 9 34.32 23.10 24.02
N LEU A 10 33.18 22.56 24.46
CA LEU A 10 33.05 21.83 25.74
C LEU A 10 33.17 20.31 25.60
N VAL A 11 33.32 19.78 24.37
CA VAL A 11 33.50 18.33 24.11
C VAL A 11 34.98 17.89 24.20
N LEU A 12 35.92 18.80 24.51
CA LEU A 12 37.35 18.48 24.60
C LEU A 12 37.87 18.18 26.03
N PHE A 13 36.99 18.01 27.01
CA PHE A 13 37.34 17.29 28.24
C PHE A 13 36.74 15.89 28.17
N VAL A 14 37.48 14.96 27.55
CA VAL A 14 37.23 13.52 27.66
C VAL A 14 37.52 13.13 29.10
N SER A 15 36.55 13.31 29.99
CA SER A 15 36.51 12.58 31.25
C SER A 15 36.38 11.09 30.91
N PRO A 16 37.19 10.20 31.51
CA PRO A 16 37.08 8.76 31.26
C PRO A 16 35.64 8.30 31.52
N SER A 17 35.07 7.54 30.59
CA SER A 17 33.78 6.90 30.81
C SER A 17 33.88 5.97 32.03
N ILE A 18 32.88 6.01 32.92
CA ILE A 18 32.85 5.14 34.13
C ILE A 18 32.77 3.66 33.72
N SER A 19 32.15 3.40 32.57
CA SER A 19 32.02 2.10 31.96
C SER A 19 32.62 2.07 30.55
N THR A 20 32.99 0.88 30.12
CA THR A 20 33.32 0.58 28.72
C THR A 20 32.20 -0.28 28.16
N ARG A 21 31.50 0.22 27.13
CA ARG A 21 30.50 -0.56 26.39
C ARG A 21 31.15 -1.26 25.20
N ILE A 22 30.92 -2.56 25.10
CA ILE A 22 31.36 -3.40 23.99
C ILE A 22 30.10 -3.86 23.23
N PRO A 23 29.79 -3.25 22.07
CA PRO A 23 28.65 -3.68 21.27
C PRO A 23 28.87 -5.11 20.78
N LEU A 24 27.81 -5.91 20.86
CA LEU A 24 27.77 -7.25 20.27
C LEU A 24 26.85 -7.31 19.03
N VAL A 25 26.34 -6.16 18.57
CA VAL A 25 25.62 -6.00 17.29
C VAL A 25 26.56 -6.18 16.08
N GLY A 26 26.00 -6.47 14.90
CA GLY A 26 26.75 -6.63 13.64
C GLY A 26 26.42 -7.90 12.85
N ASP A 27 27.11 -8.07 11.70
CA ASP A 27 26.85 -9.11 10.68
C ASP A 27 27.50 -10.49 10.94
N ASP A 28 28.17 -10.64 12.07
CA ASP A 28 29.04 -11.78 12.41
C ASP A 28 28.37 -12.78 13.36
N TRP A 29 27.05 -12.70 13.55
CA TRP A 29 26.27 -13.73 14.22
C TRP A 29 26.01 -14.90 13.29
N THR A 30 26.18 -16.11 13.79
CA THR A 30 25.78 -17.34 13.09
C THR A 30 24.47 -17.83 13.67
N ILE A 31 23.44 -17.98 12.85
CA ILE A 31 22.19 -18.64 13.25
C ILE A 31 22.15 -20.06 12.72
N THR A 32 21.67 -21.00 13.53
CA THR A 32 21.53 -22.41 13.15
C THR A 32 20.23 -23.01 13.65
N ASN A 33 19.72 -24.02 12.95
CA ASN A 33 18.61 -24.84 13.44
C ASN A 33 18.87 -26.33 13.20
N LYS A 34 17.98 -27.18 13.76
CA LYS A 34 18.05 -28.64 13.65
C LYS A 34 17.74 -29.18 12.24
N ILE A 35 17.45 -28.32 11.26
CA ILE A 35 16.98 -28.65 9.90
C ILE A 35 18.02 -28.18 8.86
N ASN A 36 19.25 -27.96 9.30
CA ASN A 36 20.40 -27.56 8.48
C ASN A 36 20.31 -26.17 7.85
N HIS A 37 19.50 -25.25 8.38
CA HIS A 37 19.75 -23.83 8.13
C HIS A 37 20.99 -23.40 8.92
N THR A 38 21.90 -22.72 8.24
CA THR A 38 23.06 -22.07 8.84
C THR A 38 23.33 -20.81 8.04
N ALA A 39 23.27 -19.65 8.68
CA ALA A 39 23.46 -18.36 8.02
C ALA A 39 24.23 -17.41 8.92
N LEU A 40 25.04 -16.53 8.30
CA LEU A 40 25.54 -15.34 8.97
C LEU A 40 24.49 -14.24 8.88
N GLY A 41 24.29 -13.51 9.96
CA GLY A 41 23.20 -12.55 10.09
C GLY A 41 23.58 -11.30 10.88
N HIS A 42 22.91 -10.21 10.54
CA HIS A 42 22.96 -8.97 11.28
C HIS A 42 22.09 -9.05 12.54
N ILE A 43 22.61 -8.54 13.66
CA ILE A 43 21.84 -8.20 14.86
C ILE A 43 21.95 -6.69 15.08
N PRO A 44 20.85 -5.94 15.27
CA PRO A 44 19.46 -6.41 15.47
C PRO A 44 18.84 -7.14 14.26
N GLY A 45 18.12 -8.24 14.52
CA GLY A 45 17.57 -9.10 13.47
C GLY A 45 16.83 -10.35 13.97
N SER A 46 16.07 -10.98 13.07
CA SER A 46 15.30 -12.20 13.29
C SER A 46 15.68 -13.30 12.29
N ILE A 47 15.27 -14.54 12.57
CA ILE A 47 15.53 -15.68 11.68
C ILE A 47 15.05 -15.40 10.24
N HIS A 48 13.93 -14.70 10.07
CA HIS A 48 13.38 -14.40 8.75
C HIS A 48 14.29 -13.41 8.01
N THR A 49 14.61 -12.26 8.63
CA THR A 49 15.42 -11.23 7.99
C THR A 49 16.84 -11.69 7.70
N ILE A 50 17.42 -12.51 8.58
CA ILE A 50 18.75 -13.10 8.38
C ILE A 50 18.74 -14.12 7.23
N LEU A 51 17.76 -15.02 7.17
CA LEU A 51 17.68 -16.02 6.09
C LEU A 51 17.39 -15.37 4.73
N ILE A 52 16.64 -14.28 4.70
CA ILE A 52 16.41 -13.48 3.48
C ILE A 52 17.72 -12.84 3.01
N ALA A 53 18.47 -12.20 3.91
CA ALA A 53 19.78 -11.63 3.59
C ALA A 53 20.76 -12.69 3.08
N ALA A 54 20.71 -13.90 3.66
CA ALA A 54 21.47 -15.06 3.22
C ALA A 54 20.92 -15.75 1.95
N LYS A 55 19.81 -15.25 1.38
CA LYS A 55 19.12 -15.82 0.20
C LYS A 55 18.72 -17.28 0.35
N GLN A 56 18.42 -17.71 1.58
CA GLN A 56 17.97 -19.08 1.89
C GLN A 56 16.45 -19.23 1.84
N ILE A 57 15.73 -18.13 2.01
CA ILE A 57 14.27 -18.06 1.87
C ILE A 57 13.88 -16.88 0.97
N PRO A 58 12.74 -16.96 0.26
CA PRO A 58 12.16 -15.81 -0.44
C PRO A 58 11.67 -14.74 0.55
N ASP A 59 11.26 -13.58 0.02
CA ASP A 59 10.60 -12.55 0.83
C ASP A 59 9.29 -13.13 1.44
N PRO A 60 9.12 -13.08 2.77
CA PRO A 60 7.92 -13.54 3.45
C PRO A 60 6.63 -12.89 2.97
N TYR A 61 6.69 -11.67 2.41
CA TYR A 61 5.50 -10.97 1.92
C TYR A 61 5.18 -11.27 0.46
N MET A 62 5.89 -12.18 -0.20
CA MET A 62 5.58 -12.61 -1.57
C MET A 62 4.60 -13.79 -1.58
N GLY A 63 3.58 -13.74 -2.44
CA GLY A 63 2.65 -14.86 -2.62
C GLY A 63 2.01 -15.32 -1.31
N SER A 64 2.06 -16.64 -1.06
CA SER A 64 1.58 -17.37 0.13
C SER A 64 2.68 -17.69 1.14
N ASN A 65 3.80 -16.94 1.13
CA ASN A 65 4.96 -17.26 1.96
C ASN A 65 4.72 -17.12 3.48
N ASP A 66 3.64 -16.45 3.90
CA ASP A 66 3.13 -16.48 5.28
C ASP A 66 2.80 -17.91 5.74
N VAL A 67 2.28 -18.75 4.83
CA VAL A 67 2.04 -20.17 5.10
C VAL A 67 3.25 -21.03 4.72
N ASP A 68 3.89 -20.77 3.58
CA ASP A 68 4.97 -21.63 3.07
C ASP A 68 6.24 -21.57 3.93
N LEU A 69 6.51 -20.45 4.61
CA LEU A 69 7.67 -20.28 5.50
C LEU A 69 7.37 -20.63 6.96
N ARG A 70 6.13 -20.98 7.26
CA ARG A 70 5.67 -21.27 8.62
C ARG A 70 6.39 -22.42 9.31
N TYR A 71 7.01 -23.31 8.53
CA TYR A 71 7.86 -24.36 9.07
C TYR A 71 9.01 -23.79 9.91
N LEU A 72 9.54 -22.60 9.60
CA LEU A 72 10.67 -21.99 10.30
C LEU A 72 10.44 -21.86 11.81
N VAL A 73 9.20 -21.55 12.21
CA VAL A 73 8.81 -21.40 13.62
C VAL A 73 8.17 -22.66 14.20
N ASN A 74 7.71 -23.62 13.38
CA ASN A 74 7.02 -24.82 13.86
C ASN A 74 7.91 -26.07 14.02
N THR A 75 9.11 -26.05 13.46
CA THR A 75 9.92 -27.27 13.30
C THR A 75 11.11 -27.39 14.25
N GLY A 76 11.37 -26.39 15.09
CA GLY A 76 12.26 -26.54 16.23
C GLY A 76 12.98 -25.25 16.65
N ASP A 77 13.85 -25.43 17.64
CA ASP A 77 14.65 -24.38 18.28
C ASP A 77 15.73 -23.82 17.34
N TRP A 78 16.09 -22.56 17.57
CA TRP A 78 17.14 -21.84 16.84
C TRP A 78 18.25 -21.42 17.80
N THR A 79 19.51 -21.53 17.37
CA THR A 79 20.65 -21.06 18.16
C THR A 79 21.34 -19.91 17.43
N PHE A 80 21.51 -18.78 18.12
CA PHE A 80 22.27 -17.62 17.67
C PHE A 80 23.62 -17.64 18.38
N THR A 81 24.70 -17.72 17.62
CA THR A 81 26.08 -17.83 18.12
C THR A 81 26.90 -16.65 17.66
N LYS A 82 27.68 -16.04 18.57
CA LYS A 82 28.69 -15.03 18.21
C LYS A 82 29.98 -15.25 18.96
N ASN A 83 31.08 -15.12 18.24
CA ASN A 83 32.40 -15.05 18.82
C ASN A 83 32.81 -13.59 19.04
N PHE A 84 33.38 -13.28 20.20
CA PHE A 84 33.88 -11.94 20.51
C PHE A 84 35.14 -12.01 21.37
N THR A 85 35.97 -10.98 21.28
CA THR A 85 37.21 -10.90 22.04
C THR A 85 37.14 -9.77 23.07
N LEU A 86 37.71 -10.01 24.24
CA LEU A 86 37.84 -9.03 25.30
C LEU A 86 39.31 -8.82 25.62
N THR A 87 39.69 -7.56 25.87
CA THR A 87 41.04 -7.25 26.35
C THR A 87 41.19 -7.71 27.80
N THR A 88 42.44 -7.93 28.23
CA THR A 88 42.76 -8.23 29.63
C THR A 88 42.27 -7.14 30.58
N ASP A 89 42.24 -5.89 30.12
CA ASP A 89 41.77 -4.75 30.91
C ASP A 89 40.26 -4.84 31.17
N ILE A 90 39.47 -5.20 30.15
CA ILE A 90 38.02 -5.42 30.32
C ILE A 90 37.77 -6.59 31.28
N LEU A 91 38.50 -7.71 31.11
CA LEU A 91 38.37 -8.88 31.99
C LEU A 91 38.75 -8.59 33.44
N ALA A 92 39.61 -7.59 33.67
CA ALA A 92 40.01 -7.14 35.00
C ALA A 92 38.99 -6.17 35.64
N SER A 93 37.91 -5.83 34.94
CA SER A 93 36.83 -4.98 35.47
C SER A 93 36.21 -5.57 36.74
N ASN A 94 35.81 -4.70 37.67
CA ASN A 94 35.15 -5.09 38.92
C ASN A 94 33.79 -5.74 38.68
N GLN A 95 33.08 -5.28 37.64
CA GLN A 95 31.77 -5.79 37.27
C GLN A 95 31.63 -5.77 35.74
N ILE A 96 31.04 -6.82 35.19
CA ILE A 96 30.69 -6.91 33.77
C ILE A 96 29.24 -7.40 33.68
N THR A 97 28.41 -6.68 32.96
CA THR A 97 27.01 -7.04 32.66
C THR A 97 26.82 -7.17 31.16
N ILE A 98 25.92 -8.06 30.74
CA ILE A 98 25.42 -8.11 29.36
C ILE A 98 23.99 -7.59 29.34
N HIS A 99 23.68 -6.78 28.34
CA HIS A 99 22.39 -6.11 28.15
C HIS A 99 21.76 -6.56 26.84
N PHE A 100 20.46 -6.83 26.88
CA PHE A 100 19.59 -7.07 25.74
C PHE A 100 18.44 -6.07 25.83
N ASP A 101 18.38 -5.12 24.90
CA ASP A 101 17.32 -4.12 24.90
C ASP A 101 15.97 -4.74 24.51
N GLN A 102 16.01 -5.74 23.62
CA GLN A 102 14.85 -6.54 23.25
C GLN A 102 15.29 -7.92 22.73
N ILE A 103 14.60 -8.97 23.18
CA ILE A 103 14.83 -10.36 22.77
C ILE A 103 13.48 -11.06 22.60
N ASP A 104 13.28 -11.71 21.46
CA ASP A 104 12.00 -12.24 21.01
C ASP A 104 12.05 -13.76 20.80
N THR A 105 11.59 -14.58 21.73
CA THR A 105 11.11 -14.22 23.09
C THR A 105 11.72 -15.15 24.12
N VAL A 106 11.44 -16.46 23.99
CA VAL A 106 11.87 -17.46 24.96
C VAL A 106 13.23 -18.00 24.58
N SER A 107 14.24 -17.80 25.44
CA SER A 107 15.60 -18.25 25.15
C SER A 107 16.38 -18.63 26.39
N ASN A 108 17.41 -19.46 26.20
CA ASN A 108 18.47 -19.71 27.18
C ASN A 108 19.79 -19.15 26.66
N ILE A 109 20.54 -18.48 27.52
CA ILE A 109 21.76 -17.77 27.12
C ILE A 109 22.96 -18.40 27.84
N THR A 110 23.99 -18.73 27.07
CA THR A 110 25.26 -19.24 27.60
C THR A 110 26.44 -18.46 27.05
N ILE A 111 27.51 -18.33 27.85
CA ILE A 111 28.80 -17.82 27.41
C ILE A 111 29.85 -18.88 27.70
N ASN A 112 30.57 -19.33 26.67
CA ASN A 112 31.57 -20.39 26.77
C ASN A 112 31.01 -21.67 27.43
N GLY A 113 29.75 -22.01 27.15
CA GLY A 113 29.02 -23.14 27.71
C GLY A 113 28.55 -22.96 29.16
N CYS A 114 28.79 -21.80 29.78
CA CYS A 114 28.27 -21.46 31.09
C CYS A 114 26.93 -20.73 30.96
N PRO A 115 25.84 -21.23 31.58
CA PRO A 115 24.55 -20.53 31.60
C PRO A 115 24.63 -19.19 32.33
N ILE A 116 24.13 -18.12 31.72
CA ILE A 116 24.08 -16.78 32.33
C ILE A 116 22.67 -16.29 32.61
N GLY A 117 21.66 -16.83 31.93
CA GLY A 117 20.26 -16.41 32.10
C GLY A 117 19.31 -17.03 31.08
N SER A 118 18.02 -16.74 31.25
CA SER A 118 16.95 -17.11 30.33
C SER A 118 15.93 -15.97 30.21
N THR A 119 15.19 -15.96 29.10
CA THR A 119 14.23 -14.91 28.74
C THR A 119 12.88 -15.54 28.41
N HIS A 120 11.79 -14.80 28.62
CA HIS A 120 10.41 -15.30 28.45
C HIS A 120 9.37 -14.20 28.20
N ASN A 121 9.82 -12.97 27.94
CA ASN A 121 8.97 -11.81 27.67
C ASN A 121 9.63 -10.87 26.67
N MET A 122 8.97 -10.63 25.53
CA MET A 122 9.45 -9.75 24.45
C MET A 122 9.53 -8.29 24.88
N PHE A 123 8.78 -7.90 25.91
CA PHE A 123 8.49 -6.52 26.24
C PHE A 123 9.33 -5.97 27.39
N ILE A 124 10.38 -6.66 27.82
CA ILE A 124 11.34 -6.15 28.81
C ILE A 124 12.77 -6.25 28.32
N ALA A 125 13.62 -5.33 28.77
CA ALA A 125 15.05 -5.47 28.62
C ALA A 125 15.59 -6.46 29.65
N TYR A 126 16.61 -7.22 29.28
CA TYR A 126 17.28 -8.17 30.15
C TYR A 126 18.72 -7.73 30.42
N THR A 127 19.14 -7.83 31.69
CA THR A 127 20.53 -7.58 32.10
C THR A 127 21.03 -8.72 32.97
N PHE A 128 22.16 -9.32 32.61
CA PHE A 128 22.78 -10.41 33.36
C PHE A 128 24.19 -10.05 33.81
N ASN A 129 24.54 -10.35 35.07
CA ASN A 129 25.90 -10.18 35.58
C ASN A 129 26.77 -11.37 35.15
N VAL A 130 27.87 -11.08 34.44
CA VAL A 130 28.78 -12.07 33.86
C VAL A 130 30.22 -11.95 34.39
N THR A 131 30.40 -11.25 35.51
CA THR A 131 31.71 -10.94 36.11
C THR A 131 32.50 -12.19 36.49
N SER A 132 31.85 -13.21 37.06
CA SER A 132 32.55 -14.39 37.62
C SER A 132 32.50 -15.60 36.68
N GLY A 133 33.62 -15.84 35.97
CA GLY A 133 34.09 -17.18 35.58
C GLY A 133 33.76 -17.66 34.16
N CYS A 134 32.87 -16.99 33.43
CA CYS A 134 32.45 -17.46 32.11
C CYS A 134 33.13 -16.71 30.97
N LEU A 135 33.66 -15.51 31.23
CA LEU A 135 34.42 -14.71 30.26
C LEU A 135 35.92 -15.06 30.24
N LYS A 136 36.49 -15.03 29.03
CA LYS A 136 37.90 -15.25 28.67
C LYS A 136 38.34 -14.18 27.65
N THR A 137 39.58 -14.24 27.17
CA THR A 137 40.03 -13.34 26.09
C THR A 137 39.27 -13.60 24.79
N GLU A 138 38.98 -14.86 24.48
CA GLU A 138 38.14 -15.29 23.36
C GLU A 138 36.87 -15.91 23.93
N ASN A 139 35.72 -15.44 23.48
CA ASN A 139 34.42 -15.85 24.00
C ASN A 139 33.49 -16.25 22.87
N GLN A 140 32.64 -17.22 23.16
CA GLN A 140 31.46 -17.53 22.38
C GLN A 140 30.23 -17.28 23.24
N ILE A 141 29.25 -16.54 22.73
CA ILE A 141 27.91 -16.47 23.29
C ILE A 141 26.97 -17.29 22.40
N ASP A 142 26.16 -18.13 23.03
CA ASP A 142 25.09 -18.90 22.39
C ASP A 142 23.75 -18.52 23.02
N ILE A 143 22.77 -18.23 22.18
CA ILE A 143 21.40 -17.90 22.56
C ILE A 143 20.48 -18.93 21.91
N ASP A 144 20.00 -19.87 22.71
CA ASP A 144 19.12 -20.96 22.28
C ASP A 144 17.66 -20.53 22.44
N PHE A 145 17.03 -20.16 21.34
CA PHE A 145 15.61 -19.80 21.27
C PHE A 145 14.71 -21.02 21.15
N GLU A 146 13.67 -21.06 21.97
CA GLU A 146 12.55 -21.98 21.81
C GLU A 146 11.52 -21.39 20.82
N SER A 147 10.90 -22.24 20.01
CA SER A 147 9.77 -21.84 19.16
C SER A 147 8.63 -21.22 20.00
N PRO A 148 8.12 -20.03 19.64
CA PRO A 148 7.03 -19.39 20.37
C PRO A 148 5.73 -20.20 20.31
N VAL A 149 5.47 -20.87 19.18
CA VAL A 149 4.28 -21.71 18.97
C VAL A 149 4.35 -22.97 19.84
N LEU A 150 5.50 -23.65 19.86
CA LEU A 150 5.69 -24.84 20.68
C LEU A 150 5.71 -24.52 22.18
N TYR A 151 6.29 -23.37 22.55
CA TYR A 151 6.26 -22.86 23.92
C TYR A 151 4.83 -22.59 24.39
N ALA A 152 4.06 -21.81 23.63
CA ALA A 152 2.67 -21.48 23.96
C ALA A 152 1.81 -22.73 24.14
N LYS A 153 1.99 -23.73 23.25
CA LYS A 153 1.33 -25.03 23.36
C LYS A 153 1.72 -25.78 24.64
N ARG A 154 3.00 -25.77 25.02
CA ARG A 154 3.48 -26.41 26.25
C ARG A 154 2.90 -25.74 27.50
N GLN A 155 2.87 -24.41 27.52
CA GLN A 155 2.29 -23.63 28.62
C GLN A 155 0.79 -23.89 28.76
N SER A 156 0.05 -23.95 27.65
CA SER A 156 -1.37 -24.32 27.66
C SER A 156 -1.62 -25.71 28.25
N ILE A 157 -0.79 -26.70 27.91
CA ILE A 157 -0.87 -28.04 28.50
C ILE A 157 -0.55 -28.01 29.99
N ALA A 158 0.43 -27.21 30.41
CA ALA A 158 0.85 -27.08 31.81
C ALA A 158 -0.20 -26.38 32.70
N TYR A 159 -0.94 -25.41 32.15
CA TYR A 159 -1.98 -24.66 32.86
C TYR A 159 -3.15 -25.54 33.31
N ASN A 160 -3.39 -26.67 32.62
CA ASN A 160 -4.38 -27.69 32.99
C ASN A 160 -5.84 -27.15 33.12
N ASP A 161 -6.16 -26.09 32.38
CA ASP A 161 -7.51 -25.56 32.13
C ASP A 161 -7.54 -24.90 30.73
N THR A 162 -8.72 -24.55 30.22
CA THR A 162 -8.87 -23.90 28.91
C THR A 162 -8.92 -22.39 29.07
N VAL A 163 -8.06 -21.68 28.33
CA VAL A 163 -8.07 -20.22 28.22
C VAL A 163 -8.32 -19.86 26.75
N PRO A 164 -9.53 -19.48 26.34
CA PRO A 164 -9.85 -19.20 24.96
C PRO A 164 -9.42 -17.79 24.49
N PRO A 165 -9.36 -17.55 23.17
CA PRO A 165 -9.57 -18.52 22.09
C PRO A 165 -8.39 -19.49 21.95
N ASN A 166 -8.66 -20.71 21.45
CA ASN A 166 -7.60 -21.69 21.25
C ASN A 166 -6.73 -21.36 20.03
N CYS A 167 -7.36 -20.97 18.93
CA CYS A 167 -6.70 -20.64 17.66
C CYS A 167 -7.40 -19.44 17.03
N THR A 168 -6.68 -18.76 16.13
CA THR A 168 -7.25 -17.76 15.25
C THR A 168 -8.28 -18.38 14.29
N PRO A 169 -9.22 -17.60 13.75
CA PRO A 169 -10.07 -18.04 12.64
C PRO A 169 -9.25 -18.59 11.46
N ASP A 170 -9.77 -19.62 10.78
CA ASP A 170 -9.08 -20.28 9.66
C ASP A 170 -8.69 -19.31 8.53
N VAL A 171 -9.53 -18.30 8.27
CA VAL A 171 -9.30 -17.27 7.23
C VAL A 171 -8.06 -16.40 7.48
N GLN A 172 -7.56 -16.33 8.71
CA GLN A 172 -6.35 -15.59 9.06
C GLN A 172 -5.09 -16.41 8.81
N HIS A 173 -5.23 -17.71 8.53
CA HIS A 173 -4.12 -18.64 8.38
C HIS A 173 -3.16 -18.58 9.59
N GLY A 174 -3.70 -18.35 10.79
CA GLY A 174 -2.95 -18.00 12.00
C GLY A 174 -2.58 -19.14 12.93
N GLU A 175 -1.76 -18.83 13.93
CA GLU A 175 -1.26 -19.79 14.94
C GLU A 175 -2.18 -19.84 16.16
N CYS A 176 -1.95 -20.82 17.02
CA CYS A 176 -2.79 -21.06 18.21
C CYS A 176 -2.11 -20.61 19.51
N LEU A 177 -2.92 -20.31 20.52
CA LEU A 177 -2.52 -20.19 21.92
C LEU A 177 -1.60 -19.00 22.27
N VAL A 178 -1.63 -17.92 21.48
CA VAL A 178 -0.78 -16.73 21.68
C VAL A 178 -0.89 -16.12 23.10
N GLN A 179 -2.02 -16.27 23.76
CA GLN A 179 -2.27 -15.79 25.13
C GLN A 179 -1.37 -16.40 26.21
N PHE A 180 -0.70 -17.52 25.91
CA PHE A 180 0.22 -18.19 26.84
C PHE A 180 1.67 -17.70 26.75
N ILE A 181 1.96 -16.72 25.90
CA ILE A 181 3.30 -16.14 25.74
C ILE A 181 3.21 -14.61 25.79
N ARG A 182 4.17 -13.96 26.46
CA ARG A 182 4.31 -12.49 26.45
C ARG A 182 5.14 -12.07 25.23
N LYS A 183 4.46 -12.03 24.09
CA LYS A 183 4.94 -11.65 22.75
C LYS A 183 3.85 -10.80 22.06
N GLU A 184 4.22 -10.05 21.03
CA GLU A 184 3.30 -9.36 20.11
C GLU A 184 2.11 -10.25 19.70
N PRO A 185 0.87 -9.98 20.16
CA PRO A 185 -0.27 -10.87 19.92
C PRO A 185 -0.58 -11.09 18.42
N CYS A 186 -0.57 -10.02 17.61
CA CYS A 186 -0.85 -10.12 16.17
C CYS A 186 0.26 -10.83 15.36
N SER A 187 1.41 -11.17 15.97
CA SER A 187 2.44 -11.98 15.31
C SER A 187 1.99 -13.41 15.00
N PHE A 188 0.89 -13.87 15.61
CA PHE A 188 0.22 -15.15 15.34
C PHE A 188 -0.92 -15.00 14.31
N SER A 189 -0.89 -13.93 13.51
CA SER A 189 -1.92 -13.35 12.63
C SER A 189 -2.96 -12.47 13.35
N TRP A 190 -3.65 -11.69 12.53
CA TRP A 190 -4.85 -10.96 12.86
C TRP A 190 -5.74 -10.84 11.61
N ASP A 191 -6.94 -10.26 11.73
CA ASP A 191 -7.86 -10.07 10.60
C ASP A 191 -7.39 -9.07 9.52
N TRP A 192 -6.20 -8.49 9.70
CA TRP A 192 -5.48 -7.63 8.75
C TRP A 192 -3.99 -7.99 8.61
N GLY A 193 -3.47 -9.04 9.28
CA GLY A 193 -2.04 -9.29 9.42
C GLY A 193 -1.63 -10.78 9.39
N PRO A 194 -0.39 -11.10 8.96
CA PRO A 194 0.09 -12.48 8.76
C PRO A 194 0.70 -13.12 10.03
N ALA A 195 0.83 -14.45 10.05
CA ALA A 195 1.37 -15.22 11.17
C ALA A 195 2.86 -15.63 11.00
N PHE A 196 3.78 -14.68 11.16
CA PHE A 196 5.22 -14.98 11.09
C PHE A 196 5.86 -15.40 12.41
N ALA A 197 5.31 -14.98 13.55
CA ALA A 197 5.82 -15.26 14.90
C ALA A 197 7.37 -15.23 15.00
N PRO A 198 8.04 -14.11 14.64
CA PRO A 198 9.49 -14.07 14.48
C PRO A 198 10.25 -14.48 15.75
N ILE A 199 11.48 -14.96 15.55
CA ILE A 199 12.43 -15.35 16.60
C ILE A 199 13.72 -14.57 16.36
N GLY A 200 14.26 -13.91 17.40
CA GLY A 200 15.55 -13.23 17.30
C GLY A 200 15.79 -12.14 18.33
N ILE A 201 16.66 -11.20 17.98
CA ILE A 201 17.10 -10.11 18.84
C ILE A 201 16.85 -8.80 18.09
N PRO A 202 15.62 -8.24 18.17
CA PRO A 202 15.26 -7.01 17.44
C PRO A 202 15.81 -5.72 18.07
N GLY A 203 16.39 -5.79 19.27
CA GLY A 203 17.06 -4.68 19.94
C GLY A 203 18.59 -4.82 19.99
N ASP A 204 19.26 -3.82 20.56
CA ASP A 204 20.71 -3.84 20.74
C ASP A 204 21.13 -4.88 21.80
N VAL A 205 22.36 -5.40 21.62
CA VAL A 205 23.03 -6.29 22.56
C VAL A 205 24.46 -5.80 22.80
N TYR A 206 24.86 -5.66 24.06
CA TYR A 206 26.19 -5.18 24.43
C TYR A 206 26.64 -5.64 25.81
N LEU A 207 27.96 -5.73 26.00
CA LEU A 207 28.57 -5.84 27.33
C LEU A 207 28.87 -4.46 27.89
N GLU A 208 28.69 -4.28 29.18
CA GLU A 208 29.11 -3.09 29.91
C GLU A 208 30.04 -3.47 31.04
N ALA A 209 31.27 -2.95 30.97
CA ALA A 209 32.35 -3.29 31.89
C ALA A 209 32.72 -2.08 32.75
N PHE A 210 32.79 -2.28 34.07
CA PHE A 210 33.01 -1.23 35.06
C PHE A 210 34.35 -1.44 35.77
N ASN A 211 35.31 -0.54 35.52
CA ASN A 211 36.70 -0.65 35.98
C ASN A 211 36.96 -0.15 37.42
N THR A 212 35.93 0.36 38.08
CA THR A 212 36.04 1.05 39.36
C THR A 212 35.03 0.50 40.35
N THR A 213 35.37 0.50 41.64
CA THR A 213 34.37 0.42 42.73
C THR A 213 33.57 1.73 42.87
N GLU A 214 33.65 2.64 41.90
CA GLU A 214 32.85 3.86 41.90
C GLU A 214 31.37 3.51 41.88
N ILE A 215 30.62 4.33 42.60
CA ILE A 215 29.21 4.13 42.75
C ILE A 215 28.51 4.53 41.45
N ILE A 216 27.88 3.55 40.80
CA ILE A 216 27.12 3.77 39.58
C ILE A 216 25.73 4.20 40.00
N VAL A 217 25.35 5.41 39.63
CA VAL A 217 23.97 5.88 39.76
C VAL A 217 23.34 5.87 38.38
N GLN A 218 22.15 5.28 38.25
CA GLN A 218 21.40 5.23 37.00
C GLN A 218 20.09 5.99 37.14
N LEU A 219 19.67 6.63 36.05
CA LEU A 219 18.37 7.30 35.96
C LEU A 219 17.32 6.28 35.50
N GLU A 220 16.52 5.81 36.46
CA GLU A 220 15.48 4.80 36.23
C GLU A 220 14.26 5.39 35.52
N SER A 221 13.76 6.52 36.02
CA SER A 221 12.61 7.19 35.42
C SER A 221 12.48 8.65 35.85
N VAL A 222 11.76 9.40 35.03
CA VAL A 222 11.32 10.77 35.31
C VAL A 222 9.83 10.85 35.05
N ASN A 223 9.07 11.34 36.01
CA ASN A 223 7.62 11.48 35.89
C ASN A 223 7.17 12.90 36.25
N LEU A 224 6.35 13.51 35.39
CA LEU A 224 5.68 14.75 35.72
C LEU A 224 4.49 14.45 36.64
N ALA A 225 4.77 14.37 37.94
CA ALA A 225 3.84 13.97 38.98
C ALA A 225 2.57 14.84 38.98
N SER A 226 2.68 16.14 39.27
CA SER A 226 1.46 16.95 39.41
C SER A 226 1.69 18.44 39.17
N PHE A 227 0.59 19.15 38.96
CA PHE A 227 0.55 20.61 38.94
C PHE A 227 -0.23 21.14 40.14
N ASN A 228 0.42 21.93 40.97
CA ASN A 228 -0.22 22.65 42.06
C ASN A 228 -0.68 24.02 41.58
N ALA A 229 -1.98 24.13 41.28
CA ALA A 229 -2.57 25.39 40.81
C ALA A 229 -2.54 26.53 41.85
N ALA A 230 -2.52 26.22 43.16
CA ALA A 230 -2.47 27.26 44.20
C ALA A 230 -1.10 27.95 44.24
N ASN A 231 -0.02 27.19 44.08
CA ASN A 231 1.35 27.70 44.13
C ASN A 231 1.97 27.92 42.75
N GLN A 232 1.29 27.53 41.67
CA GLN A 232 1.79 27.59 40.29
C GLN A 232 3.13 26.85 40.14
N THR A 233 3.18 25.63 40.65
CA THR A 233 4.38 24.78 40.61
C THR A 233 4.09 23.38 40.08
N TRP A 234 5.06 22.85 39.34
CA TRP A 234 5.13 21.47 38.89
C TRP A 234 5.94 20.63 39.87
N GLN A 235 5.49 19.41 40.11
CA GLN A 235 6.25 18.36 40.78
C GLN A 235 6.75 17.38 39.73
N VAL A 236 8.07 17.15 39.72
CA VAL A 236 8.74 16.18 38.85
C VAL A 236 9.43 15.16 39.73
N ASP A 237 8.97 13.91 39.67
CA ASP A 237 9.55 12.82 40.44
C ASP A 237 10.64 12.14 39.62
N VAL A 238 11.81 11.97 40.23
CA VAL A 238 12.97 11.31 39.63
C VAL A 238 13.30 10.07 40.46
N MET A 239 13.37 8.93 39.80
CA MET A 239 13.82 7.68 40.39
C MET A 239 15.24 7.38 39.91
N LEU A 240 16.13 7.13 40.85
CA LEU A 240 17.51 6.73 40.61
C LEU A 240 17.75 5.37 41.26
N SER A 241 18.62 4.56 40.66
CA SER A 241 19.13 3.32 41.24
C SER A 241 20.65 3.36 41.40
N SER A 242 21.19 2.47 42.22
CA SER A 242 22.63 2.32 42.43
C SER A 242 23.04 0.87 42.67
N ASN A 243 24.24 0.55 42.21
CA ASN A 243 24.90 -0.73 42.43
C ASN A 243 25.46 -0.92 43.85
N ASN A 244 25.29 0.06 44.75
CA ASN A 244 25.86 0.04 46.10
C ASN A 244 24.77 0.26 47.18
N ASP A 245 24.85 -0.53 48.24
CA ASP A 245 23.84 -0.59 49.31
C ASP A 245 23.74 0.71 50.11
N GLN A 246 24.85 1.43 50.34
CA GLN A 246 24.79 2.70 51.07
C GLN A 246 25.96 3.64 50.78
N PHE A 247 25.66 4.83 50.25
CA PHE A 247 26.63 5.90 50.03
C PHE A 247 25.95 7.28 50.05
N THR A 248 26.73 8.36 50.06
CA THR A 248 26.21 9.73 49.89
C THR A 248 26.52 10.22 48.48
N SER A 249 25.50 10.78 47.81
CA SER A 249 25.57 11.25 46.42
C SER A 249 25.35 12.76 46.36
N ASP A 250 26.20 13.47 45.61
CA ASP A 250 26.04 14.91 45.33
C ASP A 250 25.32 15.06 43.99
N LEU A 251 24.00 15.15 44.05
CA LEU A 251 23.14 15.17 42.88
C LEU A 251 22.85 16.60 42.43
N LYS A 252 22.95 16.84 41.13
CA LYS A 252 22.55 18.08 40.48
C LYS A 252 21.62 17.80 39.30
N PHE A 253 20.49 18.49 39.31
CA PHE A 253 19.44 18.45 38.31
C PHE A 253 19.38 19.80 37.58
N ILE A 254 19.37 19.79 36.25
CA ILE A 254 19.29 20.99 35.42
C ILE A 254 18.18 20.78 34.40
N LEU A 255 17.29 21.75 34.27
CA LEU A 255 16.31 21.78 33.18
C LEU A 255 16.86 22.65 32.06
N GLU A 256 17.29 22.04 30.96
CA GLU A 256 17.93 22.75 29.84
C GLU A 256 17.03 23.86 29.29
N ASN A 257 17.65 24.92 28.74
CA ASN A 257 16.97 26.11 28.22
C ASN A 257 16.16 26.91 29.25
N THR A 258 16.33 26.63 30.55
CA THR A 258 15.77 27.43 31.64
C THR A 258 16.86 27.86 32.62
N THR A 259 16.51 28.71 33.59
CA THR A 259 17.41 29.07 34.71
C THR A 259 17.26 28.14 35.90
N TRP A 260 16.48 27.04 35.78
CA TRP A 260 16.18 26.15 36.90
C TRP A 260 17.31 25.13 37.10
N SER A 261 17.74 24.99 38.35
CA SER A 261 18.63 23.92 38.80
C SER A 261 18.36 23.58 40.25
N TYR A 262 18.60 22.33 40.63
CA TYR A 262 18.48 21.84 41.99
C TYR A 262 19.72 21.01 42.35
N GLU A 263 20.31 21.25 43.52
CA GLU A 263 21.49 20.55 44.02
C GLU A 263 21.19 20.01 45.42
N THR A 264 21.58 18.76 45.69
CA THR A 264 21.37 18.14 46.99
C THR A 264 22.43 17.06 47.27
N SER A 265 22.78 16.88 48.54
CA SER A 265 23.61 15.77 49.03
C SER A 265 22.74 14.84 49.86
N ILE A 266 22.57 13.58 49.42
CA ILE A 266 21.62 12.65 50.04
C ILE A 266 22.19 11.24 50.18
N ALA A 267 21.81 10.58 51.29
CA ALA A 267 22.09 9.17 51.49
C ALA A 267 21.26 8.33 50.53
N PHE A 268 21.92 7.47 49.78
CA PHE A 268 21.36 6.66 48.72
C PHE A 268 21.47 5.19 49.13
N ASN A 269 20.35 4.46 49.13
CA ASN A 269 20.29 3.04 49.48
C ASN A 269 19.57 2.26 48.40
N HIS A 270 20.32 1.69 47.45
CA HIS A 270 19.89 1.01 46.21
C HIS A 270 18.96 1.77 45.28
N ASN A 271 17.86 2.33 45.78
CA ASN A 271 16.89 3.13 45.04
C ASN A 271 16.64 4.44 45.79
N LEU A 272 16.47 5.51 45.02
CA LEU A 272 16.18 6.84 45.54
C LEU A 272 15.09 7.50 44.71
N SER A 273 14.05 7.99 45.37
CA SER A 273 13.02 8.84 44.77
C SER A 273 13.15 10.26 45.29
N ILE A 274 13.26 11.22 44.38
CA ILE A 274 13.33 12.66 44.68
C ILE A 274 12.22 13.37 43.94
N SER A 275 11.46 14.21 44.65
CA SER A 275 10.48 15.13 44.04
C SER A 275 11.09 16.52 43.89
N LEU A 276 11.15 16.99 42.64
CA LEU A 276 11.68 18.30 42.26
C LEU A 276 10.53 19.28 42.03
N THR A 277 10.62 20.49 42.60
CA THR A 277 9.62 21.54 42.40
C THR A 277 10.10 22.59 41.39
N ILE A 278 9.31 22.83 40.33
CA ILE A 278 9.61 23.76 39.24
C ILE A 278 8.48 24.79 39.13
N SER A 279 8.79 26.09 39.02
CA SER A 279 7.76 27.12 38.84
C SER A 279 7.18 27.08 37.42
N ASP A 280 5.85 27.18 37.29
CA ASP A 280 5.15 27.26 35.99
C ASP A 280 5.65 28.42 35.13
N SER A 281 6.06 29.53 35.77
CA SER A 281 6.57 30.71 35.07
C SER A 281 7.89 30.51 34.32
N LEU A 282 8.63 29.44 34.62
CA LEU A 282 9.92 29.11 33.98
C LEU A 282 9.77 28.22 32.75
N VAL A 283 8.57 27.69 32.50
CA VAL A 283 8.32 26.69 31.46
C VAL A 283 7.12 27.09 30.62
N GLN A 284 7.10 26.64 29.37
CA GLN A 284 5.93 26.70 28.51
C GLN A 284 5.24 25.33 28.51
N ARG A 285 3.91 25.34 28.47
CA ARG A 285 3.12 24.10 28.48
C ARG A 285 3.11 23.43 27.11
N TRP A 286 3.16 22.10 27.12
CA TRP A 286 2.98 21.25 25.96
C TRP A 286 1.51 21.13 25.59
N TRP A 287 1.20 21.21 24.29
CA TRP A 287 -0.16 21.10 23.75
C TRP A 287 -0.26 20.06 22.63
N PRO A 288 -1.42 19.40 22.48
CA PRO A 288 -1.69 18.54 21.33
C PRO A 288 -1.72 19.31 20.01
N ASN A 289 -1.57 18.58 18.91
CA ASN A 289 -1.65 19.10 17.54
C ASN A 289 -2.97 19.85 17.33
N GLY A 290 -2.88 21.07 16.79
CA GLY A 290 -4.02 21.97 16.60
C GLY A 290 -4.42 22.83 17.80
N TYR A 291 -3.85 22.62 19.00
CA TYR A 291 -4.20 23.36 20.22
C TYR A 291 -3.08 24.25 20.79
N GLY A 292 -1.86 24.15 20.28
CA GLY A 292 -0.73 24.98 20.70
C GLY A 292 0.61 24.44 20.23
N SER A 293 1.70 24.93 20.82
CA SER A 293 3.07 24.43 20.58
C SER A 293 3.43 23.25 21.48
N GLN A 294 4.48 22.52 21.10
CA GLN A 294 4.98 21.32 21.79
C GLN A 294 6.38 21.54 22.43
N PRO A 295 6.56 22.48 23.38
CA PRO A 295 7.84 22.67 24.07
C PRO A 295 8.23 21.41 24.87
N LEU A 296 9.48 20.96 24.66
CA LEU A 296 10.11 19.87 25.37
C LEU A 296 11.41 20.37 26.01
N TYR A 297 11.74 19.82 27.18
CA TYR A 297 12.91 20.20 27.97
C TYR A 297 13.67 18.95 28.39
N ASN A 298 14.99 18.98 28.31
CA ASN A 298 15.82 17.90 28.86
C ASN A 298 16.09 18.18 30.34
N LEU A 299 15.70 17.25 31.20
CA LEU A 299 16.13 17.19 32.58
C LEU A 299 17.44 16.40 32.66
N VAL A 300 18.55 17.11 32.83
CA VAL A 300 19.90 16.53 32.95
C VAL A 300 20.17 16.23 34.41
N VAL A 301 20.59 15.00 34.70
CA VAL A 301 20.95 14.53 36.04
C VAL A 301 22.45 14.29 36.09
N SER A 302 23.11 14.80 37.13
CA SER A 302 24.53 14.60 37.36
C SER A 302 24.80 14.20 38.80
N ASN A 303 25.84 13.39 39.01
CA ASN A 303 26.35 12.97 40.31
C ASN A 303 27.83 13.37 40.41
N GLN A 304 28.21 14.07 41.49
CA GLN A 304 29.57 14.53 41.73
C GLN A 304 30.16 15.32 40.54
N GLY A 305 29.30 16.11 39.86
CA GLY A 305 29.67 16.90 38.70
C GLY A 305 29.75 16.13 37.37
N LYS A 306 29.52 14.82 37.35
CA LYS A 306 29.45 14.01 36.12
C LYS A 306 28.01 13.74 35.73
N ILE A 307 27.67 13.97 34.46
CA ILE A 307 26.35 13.65 33.92
C ILE A 307 26.13 12.15 33.99
N ILE A 308 25.02 11.75 34.62
CA ILE A 308 24.52 10.38 34.65
C ILE A 308 23.76 10.11 33.37
N ASP A 309 22.71 10.90 33.14
CA ASP A 309 21.78 10.74 32.01
C ASP A 309 20.89 11.99 31.89
N SER A 310 20.06 12.04 30.84
CA SER A 310 19.03 13.05 30.65
C SER A 310 17.72 12.45 30.15
N ARG A 311 16.59 13.06 30.49
CA ARG A 311 15.27 12.68 29.96
C ARG A 311 14.54 13.90 29.42
N SER A 312 13.97 13.77 28.23
CA SER A 312 13.07 14.78 27.66
C SER A 312 11.72 14.73 28.38
N ILE A 313 11.20 15.88 28.79
CA ILE A 313 9.89 16.03 29.43
C ILE A 313 9.12 17.22 28.85
N GLY A 314 7.79 17.10 28.82
CA GLY A 314 6.88 18.21 28.47
C GLY A 314 5.91 18.50 29.61
N PHE A 315 5.71 19.78 29.91
CA PHE A 315 4.86 20.21 31.02
C PHE A 315 3.41 20.33 30.58
N ARG A 316 2.53 19.46 31.07
CA ARG A 316 1.08 19.55 30.83
C ARG A 316 0.25 18.91 31.93
N THR A 317 -1.00 19.33 32.07
CA THR A 317 -2.00 18.58 32.85
C THR A 317 -2.88 17.75 31.91
N VAL A 318 -3.33 16.59 32.40
CA VAL A 318 -4.29 15.72 31.72
C VAL A 318 -5.36 15.30 32.71
N GLN A 319 -6.61 15.22 32.24
CA GLN A 319 -7.74 14.66 32.98
C GLN A 319 -8.68 13.96 31.98
N LEU A 320 -9.18 12.79 32.35
CA LEU A 320 -10.33 12.16 31.69
C LEU A 320 -11.58 12.51 32.50
N ILE A 321 -12.49 13.28 31.90
CA ILE A 321 -13.65 13.83 32.58
C ILE A 321 -14.85 12.89 32.41
N GLN A 322 -15.32 12.36 33.54
CA GLN A 322 -16.43 11.40 33.63
C GLN A 322 -17.44 11.84 34.70
N HIS A 323 -18.26 12.84 34.39
CA HIS A 323 -19.28 13.35 35.32
C HIS A 323 -20.68 13.22 34.73
N GLU A 324 -21.67 13.07 35.61
CA GLU A 324 -23.08 13.07 35.24
C GLU A 324 -23.55 14.47 34.81
N TYR A 325 -24.48 14.54 33.85
CA TYR A 325 -24.99 15.82 33.31
C TYR A 325 -26.06 16.48 34.19
N GLY A 326 -26.53 15.82 35.24
CA GLY A 326 -27.57 16.30 36.17
C GLY A 326 -28.96 15.72 35.92
N THR A 327 -30.00 16.31 36.51
CA THR A 327 -31.35 15.73 36.58
C THR A 327 -31.98 15.55 35.19
N GLY A 328 -32.38 14.31 34.87
CA GLY A 328 -33.12 13.96 33.65
C GLY A 328 -32.27 13.51 32.46
N ILE A 329 -30.94 13.50 32.61
CA ILE A 329 -30.00 12.94 31.63
C ILE A 329 -29.21 11.81 32.30
N ASN A 330 -29.37 10.59 31.78
CA ASN A 330 -28.63 9.43 32.27
C ASN A 330 -27.24 9.34 31.61
N GLY A 331 -26.32 8.64 32.25
CA GLY A 331 -24.96 8.48 31.74
C GLY A 331 -23.96 9.49 32.30
N SER A 332 -22.70 9.33 31.91
CA SER A 332 -21.62 10.25 32.25
C SER A 332 -20.92 10.76 31.00
N SER A 333 -20.18 11.86 31.13
CA SER A 333 -19.29 12.34 30.08
C SER A 333 -18.11 11.38 29.86
N PHE A 334 -17.46 11.48 28.71
CA PHE A 334 -16.17 10.83 28.48
C PHE A 334 -15.35 11.68 27.52
N TYR A 335 -14.48 12.54 28.05
CA TYR A 335 -13.64 13.41 27.23
C TYR A 335 -12.33 13.82 27.92
N PHE A 336 -11.35 14.21 27.12
CA PHE A 336 -10.05 14.65 27.62
C PHE A 336 -10.01 16.15 27.85
N SER A 337 -9.42 16.55 28.97
CA SER A 337 -9.07 17.94 29.26
C SER A 337 -7.55 18.05 29.40
N ILE A 338 -6.91 18.81 28.50
CA ILE A 338 -5.47 19.07 28.51
C ILE A 338 -5.25 20.52 28.89
N ASN A 339 -4.46 20.79 29.93
CA ASN A 339 -4.25 22.15 30.44
C ASN A 339 -5.58 22.88 30.74
N SER A 340 -6.58 22.13 31.26
CA SER A 340 -7.94 22.60 31.54
C SER A 340 -8.81 22.96 30.32
N GLN A 341 -8.36 22.63 29.11
CA GLN A 341 -9.12 22.80 27.87
C GLN A 341 -9.70 21.44 27.41
N PRO A 342 -11.03 21.31 27.24
CA PRO A 342 -11.64 20.16 26.59
C PRO A 342 -11.11 19.99 25.17
N ILE A 343 -10.72 18.76 24.82
CA ILE A 343 -10.19 18.39 23.51
C ILE A 343 -11.18 17.44 22.86
N PHE A 344 -11.72 17.83 21.70
CA PHE A 344 -12.37 16.87 20.83
C PHE A 344 -11.29 16.00 20.19
N VAL A 345 -11.31 14.70 20.49
CA VAL A 345 -10.30 13.76 20.00
C VAL A 345 -10.56 13.42 18.54
N LYS A 346 -9.52 13.59 17.71
CA LYS A 346 -9.51 13.25 16.28
C LYS A 346 -8.34 12.35 16.04
N GLY A 347 -8.60 11.09 15.74
CA GLY A 347 -7.53 10.11 15.70
C GLY A 347 -7.87 8.85 14.95
N SER A 348 -7.03 7.85 15.21
CA SER A 348 -7.09 6.52 14.65
C SER A 348 -6.28 5.54 15.52
N ASN A 349 -6.41 4.26 15.22
CA ASN A 349 -5.69 3.20 15.91
C ASN A 349 -4.38 2.87 15.17
N TRP A 350 -3.28 2.80 15.92
CA TRP A 350 -1.92 2.45 15.47
C TRP A 350 -1.68 0.96 15.70
N ILE A 351 -1.21 0.29 14.65
CA ILE A 351 -0.77 -1.11 14.70
C ILE A 351 0.73 -1.20 14.34
N PRO A 352 1.42 -2.32 14.62
CA PRO A 352 2.79 -2.52 14.17
C PRO A 352 2.93 -2.29 12.67
N SER A 353 3.97 -1.55 12.26
CA SER A 353 4.16 -1.12 10.88
C SER A 353 4.93 -2.11 10.00
N ASP A 354 5.36 -3.23 10.58
CA ASP A 354 5.97 -4.38 9.92
C ASP A 354 5.85 -5.60 10.85
N ALA A 355 5.85 -6.80 10.29
CA ALA A 355 5.89 -8.05 11.07
C ALA A 355 7.28 -8.32 11.67
N PHE A 356 8.31 -7.63 11.17
CA PHE A 356 9.70 -7.73 11.62
C PHE A 356 10.16 -6.35 12.11
N GLN A 357 10.20 -6.16 13.43
CA GLN A 357 10.44 -4.84 14.05
C GLN A 357 11.76 -4.19 13.62
N GLU A 358 12.79 -5.00 13.33
CA GLU A 358 14.08 -4.54 12.84
C GLU A 358 14.03 -3.87 11.45
N ARG A 359 12.97 -4.10 10.66
CA ARG A 359 12.76 -3.46 9.34
C ARG A 359 12.17 -2.06 9.44
N VAL A 360 11.57 -1.72 10.58
CA VAL A 360 10.92 -0.42 10.75
C VAL A 360 11.99 0.64 10.91
N SER A 361 12.23 1.49 9.91
CA SER A 361 13.23 2.58 10.03
C SER A 361 12.66 3.80 10.78
N ASN A 362 13.52 4.61 11.40
CA ASN A 362 13.08 5.86 12.04
C ASN A 362 12.41 6.81 11.04
N ASP A 363 12.85 6.78 9.78
CA ASP A 363 12.24 7.54 8.68
C ASP A 363 10.83 7.03 8.34
N LYS A 364 10.59 5.71 8.32
CA LYS A 364 9.24 5.13 8.15
C LYS A 364 8.30 5.62 9.26
N LEU A 365 8.74 5.60 10.52
CA LEU A 365 7.95 6.13 11.64
C LEU A 365 7.70 7.63 11.52
N GLU A 366 8.73 8.42 11.18
CA GLU A 366 8.58 9.87 10.99
C GLU A 366 7.52 10.17 9.93
N ARG A 367 7.57 9.51 8.77
CA ARG A 367 6.62 9.72 7.68
C ARG A 367 5.19 9.32 8.06
N LEU A 368 5.02 8.20 8.77
CA LEU A 368 3.70 7.75 9.26
C LEU A 368 3.10 8.72 10.28
N LEU A 369 3.86 9.05 11.33
CA LEU A 369 3.40 9.94 12.40
C LEU A 369 3.18 11.37 11.91
N ARG A 370 4.01 11.84 10.97
CA ARG A 370 3.80 13.12 10.31
C ARG A 370 2.57 13.10 9.39
N SER A 371 2.24 11.97 8.79
CA SER A 371 0.97 11.83 8.05
C SER A 371 -0.25 11.99 8.99
N ALA A 372 -0.22 11.39 10.18
CA ALA A 372 -1.24 11.62 11.21
C ALA A 372 -1.37 13.11 11.58
N GLN A 373 -0.24 13.80 11.82
CA GLN A 373 -0.23 15.24 12.10
C GLN A 373 -0.85 16.06 10.95
N LEU A 374 -0.46 15.78 9.71
CA LEU A 374 -0.94 16.46 8.50
C LEU A 374 -2.42 16.20 8.25
N ALA A 375 -2.95 15.07 8.71
CA ALA A 375 -4.37 14.74 8.70
C ALA A 375 -5.18 15.37 9.84
N ASN A 376 -4.61 16.37 10.54
CA ASN A 376 -5.22 17.07 11.67
C ASN A 376 -5.57 16.16 12.86
N MET A 377 -4.95 14.98 12.95
CA MET A 377 -5.12 14.12 14.12
C MET A 377 -4.40 14.73 15.33
N ASN A 378 -4.99 14.52 16.51
CA ASN A 378 -4.41 14.94 17.78
C ASN A 378 -4.23 13.76 18.76
N MET A 379 -4.69 12.56 18.41
CA MET A 379 -4.47 11.35 19.20
C MET A 379 -4.30 10.12 18.30
N LEU A 380 -3.42 9.21 18.70
CA LEU A 380 -3.38 7.83 18.22
C LEU A 380 -3.60 6.87 19.38
N ARG A 381 -4.23 5.72 19.13
CA ARG A 381 -4.35 4.64 20.09
C ARG A 381 -3.35 3.55 19.75
N ILE A 382 -2.39 3.31 20.64
CA ILE A 382 -1.46 2.18 20.51
C ILE A 382 -2.24 0.94 20.89
N TRP A 383 -2.67 0.18 19.89
CA TRP A 383 -3.58 -0.93 20.07
C TRP A 383 -2.92 -2.13 20.76
N GLY A 384 -3.63 -2.72 21.72
CA GLY A 384 -3.08 -3.73 22.65
C GLY A 384 -2.69 -5.09 22.05
N GLY A 385 -2.93 -5.36 20.77
CA GLY A 385 -2.41 -6.60 20.16
C GLY A 385 -1.13 -6.40 19.36
N GLY A 386 -0.54 -5.19 19.41
CA GLY A 386 0.75 -4.87 18.80
C GLY A 386 1.92 -5.00 19.78
N ILE A 387 2.74 -3.95 19.82
CA ILE A 387 3.92 -3.84 20.69
C ILE A 387 3.93 -2.54 21.47
N TYR A 388 4.65 -2.51 22.60
CA TYR A 388 5.15 -1.23 23.10
C TYR A 388 6.19 -0.72 22.12
N GLU A 389 5.87 0.36 21.42
CA GLU A 389 6.75 0.93 20.41
C GLU A 389 8.15 1.29 20.96
N ARG A 390 9.09 1.52 20.04
CA ARG A 390 10.44 1.96 20.39
C ARG A 390 10.48 3.43 20.81
N ASN A 391 11.56 3.86 21.46
CA ASN A 391 11.69 5.22 22.00
C ASN A 391 11.47 6.31 20.93
N SER A 392 11.99 6.12 19.72
CA SER A 392 11.84 7.10 18.64
C SER A 392 10.38 7.36 18.26
N PHE A 393 9.48 6.39 18.39
CA PHE A 393 8.05 6.59 18.19
C PHE A 393 7.51 7.67 19.14
N TYR A 394 7.74 7.51 20.45
CA TYR A 394 7.23 8.43 21.47
C TYR A 394 7.90 9.80 21.40
N GLU A 395 9.19 9.86 21.08
CA GLU A 395 9.91 11.12 20.86
C GLU A 395 9.31 11.90 19.68
N ILE A 396 8.93 11.21 18.60
CA ILE A 396 8.28 11.82 17.45
C ILE A 396 6.87 12.29 17.83
N THR A 397 6.07 11.47 18.53
CA THR A 397 4.71 11.88 18.94
C THR A 397 4.72 13.06 19.91
N ASP A 398 5.67 13.11 20.84
CA ASP A 398 5.90 14.26 21.72
C ASP A 398 6.20 15.53 20.92
N ARG A 399 7.09 15.44 19.91
CA ARG A 399 7.47 16.57 19.07
C ARG A 399 6.33 17.03 18.16
N LEU A 400 5.54 16.10 17.62
CA LEU A 400 4.45 16.40 16.69
C LEU A 400 3.15 16.81 17.39
N GLY A 401 3.04 16.59 18.70
CA GLY A 401 1.84 16.92 19.48
C GLY A 401 0.76 15.86 19.39
N ILE A 402 1.11 14.60 19.08
CA ILE A 402 0.15 13.52 18.96
C ILE A 402 -0.02 12.88 20.34
N MET A 403 -1.20 13.00 20.93
CA MET A 403 -1.53 12.31 22.17
C MET A 403 -1.62 10.79 21.95
N LEU A 404 -1.38 10.02 22.99
CA LEU A 404 -1.43 8.56 22.96
C LEU A 404 -2.42 8.04 24.00
N TRP A 405 -3.42 7.31 23.50
CA TRP A 405 -4.15 6.29 24.26
C TRP A 405 -3.29 5.03 24.18
N HIS A 406 -2.74 4.59 25.31
CA HIS A 406 -1.75 3.51 25.34
C HIS A 406 -2.34 2.26 25.98
N ASP A 407 -2.71 1.28 25.16
CA ASP A 407 -3.09 -0.05 25.67
C ASP A 407 -1.84 -0.82 26.13
N PHE A 408 -1.97 -1.62 27.19
CA PHE A 408 -1.04 -2.71 27.45
C PHE A 408 -1.27 -3.86 26.47
N MET A 409 -0.24 -4.68 26.23
CA MET A 409 -0.22 -5.64 25.12
C MET A 409 -1.06 -6.92 25.39
N PHE A 410 -2.38 -6.72 25.54
CA PHE A 410 -3.42 -7.72 25.72
C PHE A 410 -4.61 -7.37 24.81
N ALA A 411 -5.07 -8.30 23.96
CA ALA A 411 -6.14 -8.02 22.99
C ALA A 411 -6.93 -9.26 22.60
N CYS A 412 -8.26 -9.11 22.56
CA CYS A 412 -9.26 -10.10 22.10
C CYS A 412 -8.91 -11.55 22.49
N SER A 413 -8.60 -11.74 23.77
CA SER A 413 -8.30 -13.06 24.34
C SER A 413 -8.50 -13.05 25.86
N LEU A 414 -8.86 -14.21 26.42
CA LEU A 414 -8.62 -14.45 27.84
C LEU A 414 -7.14 -14.80 28.04
N TYR A 415 -6.63 -14.60 29.25
CA TYR A 415 -5.23 -14.84 29.59
C TYR A 415 -5.13 -15.69 30.86
N PRO A 416 -4.06 -16.49 31.02
CA PRO A 416 -3.82 -17.24 32.24
C PRO A 416 -3.54 -16.30 33.42
N VAL A 417 -3.83 -16.77 34.63
CA VAL A 417 -3.64 -16.01 35.88
C VAL A 417 -2.89 -16.80 36.95
N ASP A 418 -2.10 -17.81 36.55
CA ASP A 418 -1.18 -18.46 37.47
C ASP A 418 -0.03 -17.49 37.86
N GLU A 419 0.48 -17.67 39.07
CA GLU A 419 1.47 -16.78 39.68
C GLU A 419 2.72 -16.52 38.79
N PRO A 420 3.32 -17.52 38.10
CA PRO A 420 4.39 -17.26 37.14
C PRO A 420 4.00 -16.28 36.01
N PHE A 421 2.82 -16.43 35.43
CA PHE A 421 2.34 -15.52 34.39
C PHE A 421 2.07 -14.12 34.93
N LEU A 422 1.38 -14.01 36.08
CA LEU A 422 1.08 -12.72 36.70
C LEU A 422 2.34 -11.96 37.11
N ASN A 423 3.36 -12.64 37.65
CA ASN A 423 4.64 -12.01 37.99
C ASN A 423 5.38 -11.51 36.74
N ASN A 424 5.38 -12.30 35.66
CA ASN A 424 5.96 -11.88 34.39
C ASN A 424 5.25 -10.65 33.81
N VAL A 425 3.92 -10.62 33.87
CA VAL A 425 3.13 -9.44 33.47
C VAL A 425 3.43 -8.26 34.39
N HIS A 426 3.46 -8.44 35.71
CA HIS A 426 3.76 -7.36 36.65
C HIS A 426 5.09 -6.69 36.29
N ASP A 427 6.15 -7.46 36.08
CA ASP A 427 7.47 -6.94 35.74
C ASP A 427 7.49 -6.21 34.39
N GLU A 428 6.73 -6.70 33.40
CA GLU A 428 6.49 -6.02 32.12
C GLU A 428 5.87 -4.63 32.32
N ILE A 429 4.78 -4.55 33.09
CA ILE A 429 4.08 -3.29 33.33
C ILE A 429 4.98 -2.31 34.08
N ILE A 430 5.70 -2.76 35.12
CA ILE A 430 6.64 -1.92 35.86
C ILE A 430 7.72 -1.36 34.93
N TYR A 431 8.31 -2.21 34.09
CA TYR A 431 9.35 -1.81 33.14
C TYR A 431 8.82 -0.78 32.13
N GLN A 432 7.71 -1.09 31.47
CA GLN A 432 7.16 -0.24 30.41
C GLN A 432 6.67 1.11 30.94
N VAL A 433 5.97 1.14 32.08
CA VAL A 433 5.50 2.42 32.67
C VAL A 433 6.70 3.28 33.09
N LYS A 434 7.74 2.70 33.70
CA LYS A 434 8.97 3.46 34.03
C LYS A 434 9.62 4.07 32.80
N ARG A 435 9.74 3.28 31.72
CA ARG A 435 10.31 3.71 30.44
C ARG A 435 9.52 4.86 29.83
N LEU A 436 8.18 4.77 29.88
CA LEU A 436 7.30 5.58 29.05
C LEU A 436 6.67 6.79 29.76
N GLN A 437 6.59 6.81 31.10
CA GLN A 437 5.90 7.88 31.84
C GLN A 437 6.50 9.28 31.68
N SER A 438 7.70 9.43 31.12
CA SER A 438 8.28 10.75 30.84
C SER A 438 7.63 11.46 29.64
N HIS A 439 6.98 10.72 28.74
CA HIS A 439 6.43 11.23 27.49
C HIS A 439 5.13 12.03 27.71
N PRO A 440 5.09 13.35 27.39
CA PRO A 440 3.86 14.13 27.43
C PRO A 440 2.81 13.66 26.42
N SER A 441 3.17 12.91 25.37
CA SER A 441 2.17 12.34 24.47
C SER A 441 1.24 11.34 25.17
N ILE A 442 1.68 10.56 26.15
CA ILE A 442 0.86 9.52 26.79
C ILE A 442 -0.16 10.11 27.76
N VAL A 443 -1.43 10.18 27.34
CA VAL A 443 -2.53 10.82 28.08
C VAL A 443 -3.50 9.83 28.71
N LEU A 444 -3.41 8.54 28.39
CA LEU A 444 -4.24 7.49 28.97
C LEU A 444 -3.49 6.16 28.94
N TRP A 445 -3.56 5.42 30.04
CA TRP A 445 -3.24 4.00 30.09
C TRP A 445 -4.50 3.16 29.99
N SER A 446 -4.47 2.08 29.22
CA SER A 446 -5.60 1.18 29.00
C SER A 446 -5.18 -0.26 29.23
N GLY A 447 -5.96 -1.01 30.01
CA GLY A 447 -5.59 -2.36 30.44
C GLY A 447 -5.50 -3.39 29.31
N ASN A 448 -6.35 -3.29 28.29
CA ASN A 448 -6.43 -4.20 27.16
C ASN A 448 -7.33 -3.67 26.03
N ASN A 449 -7.33 -4.37 24.90
CA ASN A 449 -8.33 -4.25 23.84
C ASN A 449 -9.44 -5.31 24.00
N GLU A 450 -10.68 -4.85 24.09
CA GLU A 450 -11.94 -5.59 23.98
C GLU A 450 -12.19 -6.74 24.96
N ASN A 451 -11.30 -6.99 25.92
CA ASN A 451 -11.47 -8.15 26.80
C ASN A 451 -12.61 -7.96 27.82
N GLU A 452 -12.98 -6.71 28.17
CA GLU A 452 -14.18 -6.47 28.99
C GLU A 452 -15.45 -6.90 28.23
N ALA A 453 -15.60 -6.45 26.98
CA ALA A 453 -16.69 -6.83 26.08
C ALA A 453 -16.71 -8.35 25.85
N ALA A 454 -15.54 -8.96 25.59
CA ALA A 454 -15.43 -10.40 25.37
C ALA A 454 -15.93 -11.24 26.56
N VAL A 455 -15.65 -10.78 27.79
CA VAL A 455 -16.13 -11.44 29.01
C VAL A 455 -17.60 -11.15 29.27
N ALA A 456 -18.06 -9.92 29.10
CA ALA A 456 -19.45 -9.53 29.34
C ALA A 456 -20.43 -10.24 28.37
N GLU A 457 -20.08 -10.29 27.09
CA GLU A 457 -20.90 -10.88 26.02
C GLU A 457 -20.59 -12.37 25.76
N ASN A 458 -19.60 -12.93 26.46
CA ASN A 458 -19.16 -14.32 26.33
C ASN A 458 -18.81 -14.72 24.88
N TRP A 459 -17.97 -13.92 24.20
CA TRP A 459 -17.57 -14.14 22.80
C TRP A 459 -17.04 -15.56 22.53
N TYR A 460 -16.32 -16.12 23.51
CA TYR A 460 -15.69 -17.44 23.41
C TYR A 460 -16.57 -18.60 23.86
N GLN A 461 -17.85 -18.36 24.16
CA GLN A 461 -18.82 -19.39 24.56
C GLN A 461 -18.32 -20.23 25.75
N VAL A 462 -17.69 -19.58 26.72
CA VAL A 462 -17.25 -20.21 27.97
C VAL A 462 -18.47 -20.81 28.68
N PRO A 463 -18.37 -22.04 29.21
CA PRO A 463 -19.47 -22.66 29.97
C PRO A 463 -19.92 -21.78 31.14
N ILE A 464 -21.24 -21.69 31.35
CA ILE A 464 -21.86 -20.78 32.33
C ILE A 464 -21.28 -21.00 33.74
N GLU A 465 -21.01 -22.25 34.11
CA GLU A 465 -20.41 -22.62 35.41
C GLU A 465 -18.98 -22.07 35.61
N LYS A 466 -18.28 -21.72 34.53
CA LYS A 466 -16.94 -21.11 34.57
C LYS A 466 -16.96 -19.59 34.45
N MET A 467 -18.08 -18.97 34.08
CA MET A 467 -18.16 -17.52 33.84
C MET A 467 -17.76 -16.68 35.06
N ASN A 468 -18.12 -17.10 36.29
CA ASN A 468 -17.69 -16.38 37.49
C ASN A 468 -16.17 -16.39 37.64
N LYS A 469 -15.54 -17.54 37.42
CA LYS A 469 -14.07 -17.66 37.42
C LYS A 469 -13.46 -16.78 36.32
N THR A 470 -14.02 -16.77 35.11
CA THR A 470 -13.54 -15.90 34.03
C THR A 470 -13.58 -14.41 34.40
N LYS A 471 -14.64 -13.97 35.10
CA LYS A 471 -14.73 -12.60 35.61
C LYS A 471 -13.69 -12.32 36.70
N GLU A 472 -13.47 -13.27 37.61
CA GLU A 472 -12.42 -13.18 38.64
C GLU A 472 -11.02 -13.11 38.03
N ASP A 473 -10.72 -13.97 37.04
CA ASP A 473 -9.45 -14.01 36.31
C ASP A 473 -9.19 -12.67 35.58
N TYR A 474 -10.23 -12.09 34.96
CA TYR A 474 -10.15 -10.75 34.35
C TYR A 474 -9.76 -9.68 35.39
N VAL A 475 -10.43 -9.65 36.55
CA VAL A 475 -10.11 -8.68 37.61
C VAL A 475 -8.71 -8.90 38.16
N GLU A 476 -8.28 -10.15 38.34
CA GLU A 476 -6.95 -10.48 38.85
C GLU A 476 -5.85 -9.93 37.95
N LEU A 477 -5.98 -10.13 36.63
CA LEU A 477 -5.01 -9.65 35.66
C LEU A 477 -5.05 -8.12 35.50
N TYR A 478 -6.21 -7.55 35.13
CA TYR A 478 -6.26 -6.16 34.69
C TYR A 478 -6.32 -5.16 35.85
N VAL A 479 -6.87 -5.56 37.00
CA VAL A 479 -7.04 -4.68 38.17
C VAL A 479 -5.97 -4.95 39.22
N ASN A 480 -5.91 -6.18 39.74
CA ASN A 480 -5.02 -6.50 40.87
C ASN A 480 -3.54 -6.52 40.46
N THR A 481 -3.26 -6.89 39.21
CA THR A 481 -1.89 -6.93 38.66
C THR A 481 -1.57 -5.66 37.86
N ILE A 482 -2.18 -5.44 36.70
CA ILE A 482 -1.81 -4.36 35.76
C ILE A 482 -2.09 -2.96 36.33
N MET A 483 -3.35 -2.65 36.67
CA MET A 483 -3.71 -1.32 37.18
C MET A 483 -2.95 -0.99 38.47
N ASN A 484 -2.75 -1.97 39.36
CA ASN A 484 -1.98 -1.78 40.59
C ASN A 484 -0.49 -1.48 40.32
N ALA A 485 0.13 -2.20 39.38
CA ALA A 485 1.51 -1.94 38.95
C ALA A 485 1.65 -0.53 38.35
N VAL A 486 0.73 -0.11 37.47
CA VAL A 486 0.68 1.26 36.93
C VAL A 486 0.59 2.28 38.06
N LYS A 487 -0.36 2.13 38.98
CA LYS A 487 -0.57 3.06 40.11
C LYS A 487 0.62 3.12 41.07
N THR A 488 1.44 2.08 41.12
CA THR A 488 2.66 2.06 41.94
C THR A 488 3.77 2.87 41.31
N VAL A 489 3.94 2.78 39.99
CA VAL A 489 5.01 3.48 39.25
C VAL A 489 4.61 4.90 38.88
N ASP A 490 3.45 5.05 38.24
CA ASP A 490 2.91 6.34 37.79
C ASP A 490 2.14 7.06 38.92
N LYS A 491 2.65 6.94 40.15
CA LYS A 491 1.98 7.43 41.34
C LYS A 491 1.96 8.95 41.36
N GLY A 492 0.83 9.52 41.79
CA GLY A 492 0.70 10.96 42.00
C GLY A 492 0.41 11.75 40.73
N THR A 493 0.36 11.09 39.56
CA THR A 493 -0.11 11.70 38.31
C THR A 493 -1.61 11.67 38.17
N ASN A 494 -2.08 12.62 37.36
CA ASN A 494 -3.47 12.65 36.90
C ASN A 494 -3.65 11.87 35.60
N ARG A 495 -2.66 11.05 35.17
CA ARG A 495 -2.88 10.20 33.99
C ARG A 495 -3.99 9.19 34.31
N PRO A 496 -5.09 9.19 33.56
CA PRO A 496 -6.18 8.24 33.75
C PRO A 496 -5.74 6.81 33.41
N PHE A 497 -6.47 5.85 33.96
CA PHE A 497 -6.41 4.44 33.60
C PHE A 497 -7.83 3.94 33.32
N VAL A 498 -8.04 3.29 32.19
CA VAL A 498 -9.26 2.51 31.88
C VAL A 498 -8.92 1.03 31.84
N THR A 499 -9.85 0.17 32.24
CA THR A 499 -9.62 -1.28 32.35
C THR A 499 -9.61 -1.99 31.01
N SER A 500 -10.37 -1.48 30.04
CA SER A 500 -10.49 -1.99 28.67
C SER A 500 -10.90 -0.87 27.72
N SER A 501 -10.94 -1.20 26.43
CA SER A 501 -11.50 -0.40 25.34
C SER A 501 -12.25 -1.38 24.42
N PRO A 502 -13.59 -1.32 24.30
CA PRO A 502 -14.47 -0.34 24.93
C PRO A 502 -14.67 -0.63 26.43
N SER A 503 -14.96 0.42 27.19
CA SER A 503 -15.32 0.33 28.61
C SER A 503 -16.23 1.46 29.03
N ASN A 504 -17.14 1.23 29.98
CA ASN A 504 -18.00 2.28 30.55
C ASN A 504 -17.24 3.17 31.58
N GLY A 505 -15.93 2.95 31.75
CA GLY A 505 -15.07 3.78 32.59
C GLY A 505 -15.44 3.68 34.08
N LEU A 506 -15.80 4.81 34.71
CA LEU A 506 -16.20 4.80 36.12
C LEU A 506 -17.43 3.92 36.39
N GLU A 507 -18.31 3.74 35.43
CA GLU A 507 -19.48 2.86 35.58
C GLU A 507 -19.06 1.38 35.58
N SER A 508 -18.13 0.97 34.70
CA SER A 508 -17.54 -0.36 34.77
C SER A 508 -16.93 -0.63 36.15
N ILE A 509 -16.24 0.34 36.76
CA ILE A 509 -15.71 0.21 38.13
C ILE A 509 -16.84 0.01 39.15
N ALA A 510 -17.95 0.74 39.02
CA ALA A 510 -19.12 0.58 39.89
C ALA A 510 -19.76 -0.81 39.74
N GLU A 511 -19.68 -1.40 38.55
CA GLU A 511 -20.12 -2.75 38.21
C GLU A 511 -19.04 -3.84 38.42
N HIS A 512 -18.04 -3.57 39.28
CA HIS A 512 -16.95 -4.50 39.58
C HIS A 512 -16.05 -4.83 38.36
N TYR A 513 -15.73 -3.79 37.58
CA TYR A 513 -14.81 -3.74 36.44
C TYR A 513 -15.23 -4.46 35.17
N ILE A 514 -16.44 -5.03 35.14
CA ILE A 514 -17.03 -5.66 33.96
C ILE A 514 -18.47 -5.21 33.89
N ALA A 515 -18.74 -4.20 33.06
CA ALA A 515 -20.10 -3.69 32.89
C ALA A 515 -21.03 -4.75 32.29
N ALA A 516 -22.33 -4.62 32.57
CA ALA A 516 -23.35 -5.47 31.94
C ALA A 516 -23.41 -5.29 30.42
N ASP A 517 -23.16 -4.07 29.95
CA ASP A 517 -23.01 -3.70 28.53
C ASP A 517 -21.82 -2.74 28.41
N PRO A 518 -20.59 -3.25 28.16
CA PRO A 518 -19.39 -2.41 28.00
C PRO A 518 -19.42 -1.50 26.76
N GLN A 519 -20.45 -1.59 25.93
CA GLN A 519 -20.66 -0.75 24.76
C GLN A 519 -21.85 0.21 24.93
N ASP A 520 -22.31 0.43 26.17
CA ASP A 520 -23.43 1.34 26.44
C ASP A 520 -23.05 2.77 25.97
N PRO A 521 -23.76 3.33 24.98
CA PRO A 521 -23.45 4.65 24.43
C PRO A 521 -23.59 5.82 25.42
N LEU A 522 -24.15 5.58 26.62
CA LEU A 522 -24.33 6.58 27.67
C LEU A 522 -23.08 6.84 28.51
N TYR A 523 -22.11 5.93 28.50
CA TYR A 523 -20.88 5.97 29.28
C TYR A 523 -19.68 5.79 28.35
N GLY A 524 -18.48 6.01 28.89
CA GLY A 524 -17.29 5.39 28.31
C GLY A 524 -16.98 5.68 26.85
N ASP A 525 -16.36 4.68 26.22
CA ASP A 525 -16.10 4.60 24.79
C ASP A 525 -16.76 3.36 24.16
N VAL A 526 -16.95 3.39 22.83
CA VAL A 526 -17.65 2.35 22.07
C VAL A 526 -16.83 1.96 20.84
N HIS A 527 -16.91 0.67 20.48
CA HIS A 527 -16.41 0.15 19.21
C HIS A 527 -17.62 -0.13 18.30
N PHE A 528 -17.65 0.34 17.05
CA PHE A 528 -18.80 0.13 16.17
C PHE A 528 -18.43 -0.27 14.75
N TYR A 529 -18.93 -1.44 14.33
CA TYR A 529 -18.72 -2.01 13.01
C TYR A 529 -20.05 -2.45 12.37
N GLY A 530 -20.62 -1.57 11.52
CA GLY A 530 -21.96 -1.73 10.93
C GLY A 530 -21.97 -2.20 9.48
N TYR A 531 -21.41 -3.37 9.16
CA TYR A 531 -21.18 -3.79 7.76
C TYR A 531 -22.43 -4.09 6.92
N GLN A 532 -23.59 -4.26 7.55
CA GLN A 532 -24.86 -4.58 6.87
C GLN A 532 -25.71 -3.34 6.53
N ASN A 533 -25.49 -2.23 7.24
CA ASN A 533 -26.24 -0.98 7.06
C ASN A 533 -25.58 -0.12 5.99
N ASP A 534 -26.34 0.73 5.28
CA ASP A 534 -25.76 1.68 4.32
C ASP A 534 -24.76 2.59 5.02
N SER A 535 -23.47 2.35 4.78
CA SER A 535 -22.36 3.02 5.46
C SER A 535 -22.19 4.49 5.05
N TRP A 536 -23.01 5.00 4.13
CA TRP A 536 -23.03 6.42 3.78
C TRP A 536 -24.14 7.17 4.53
N ASP A 537 -25.11 6.46 5.08
CA ASP A 537 -26.17 7.02 5.91
C ASP A 537 -25.65 7.30 7.33
N SER A 538 -25.38 8.57 7.62
CA SER A 538 -24.89 9.01 8.91
C SER A 538 -25.83 8.66 10.07
N THR A 539 -27.13 8.43 9.82
CA THR A 539 -28.11 8.12 10.87
C THR A 539 -28.03 6.69 11.37
N THR A 540 -27.27 5.82 10.70
CA THR A 540 -27.08 4.42 11.09
C THR A 540 -26.06 4.23 12.21
N TYR A 541 -25.27 5.26 12.51
CA TYR A 541 -24.23 5.22 13.53
C TYR A 541 -24.81 5.49 14.94
N PRO A 542 -24.27 4.82 15.98
CA PRO A 542 -24.70 5.08 17.34
C PRO A 542 -24.28 6.49 17.78
N ILE A 543 -25.14 7.17 18.54
CA ILE A 543 -24.78 8.42 19.21
C ILE A 543 -24.14 8.03 20.56
N THR A 544 -22.82 8.19 20.69
CA THR A 544 -22.02 7.75 21.85
C THR A 544 -21.33 8.92 22.55
N ARG A 545 -20.69 8.69 23.71
CA ARG A 545 -19.79 9.68 24.35
C ARG A 545 -18.44 9.75 23.65
N PHE A 546 -17.91 8.62 23.23
CA PHE A 546 -16.65 8.52 22.50
C PHE A 546 -16.70 7.29 21.59
N LEU A 547 -16.15 7.40 20.38
CA LEU A 547 -16.05 6.28 19.43
C LEU A 547 -14.57 5.98 19.18
N SER A 548 -14.03 4.99 19.89
CA SER A 548 -12.60 4.65 19.92
C SER A 548 -12.18 3.66 18.81
N GLU A 549 -13.15 2.92 18.27
CA GLU A 549 -12.98 2.14 17.05
C GLU A 549 -14.20 2.15 16.15
N THR A 550 -13.96 2.26 14.86
CA THR A 550 -14.95 2.07 13.80
C THR A 550 -14.25 2.13 12.44
N GLY A 551 -14.77 1.43 11.44
CA GLY A 551 -14.24 1.59 10.08
C GLY A 551 -14.84 0.63 9.06
N ILE A 552 -14.32 0.72 7.85
CA ILE A 552 -14.59 -0.22 6.76
C ILE A 552 -13.31 -0.50 5.97
N GLN A 553 -13.17 -1.71 5.46
CA GLN A 553 -12.01 -2.09 4.63
C GLN A 553 -12.01 -1.42 3.26
N SER A 554 -10.81 -1.26 2.70
CA SER A 554 -10.56 -0.95 1.29
C SER A 554 -9.32 -1.69 0.78
N LEU A 555 -9.24 -1.87 -0.54
CA LEU A 555 -8.05 -2.44 -1.18
C LEU A 555 -6.91 -1.41 -1.22
N PRO A 556 -5.64 -1.84 -1.04
CA PRO A 556 -4.48 -0.99 -1.29
C PRO A 556 -4.28 -0.78 -2.80
N SER A 557 -3.43 0.19 -3.14
CA SER A 557 -3.10 0.55 -4.51
C SER A 557 -2.53 -0.62 -5.31
N LEU A 558 -2.64 -0.51 -6.64
CA LEU A 558 -2.11 -1.53 -7.54
C LEU A 558 -0.58 -1.67 -7.41
N ASP A 559 0.14 -0.60 -7.09
CA ASP A 559 1.60 -0.64 -6.85
C ASP A 559 1.93 -1.55 -5.67
N THR A 560 1.20 -1.39 -4.57
CA THR A 560 1.35 -2.22 -3.37
C THR A 560 1.05 -3.69 -3.66
N TRP A 561 0.11 -4.01 -4.55
CA TRP A 561 -0.11 -5.39 -4.99
C TRP A 561 1.06 -5.96 -5.81
N TYR A 562 1.67 -5.17 -6.70
CA TYR A 562 2.82 -5.63 -7.49
C TYR A 562 4.07 -5.92 -6.66
N GLU A 563 4.15 -5.42 -5.42
CA GLU A 563 5.19 -5.81 -4.46
C GLU A 563 5.05 -7.26 -3.96
N THR A 564 3.89 -7.90 -4.20
CA THR A 564 3.56 -9.23 -3.64
C THR A 564 3.49 -10.35 -4.69
N THR A 565 3.29 -9.99 -5.95
CA THR A 565 3.20 -10.93 -7.08
C THR A 565 3.65 -10.28 -8.37
N SER A 566 4.36 -11.05 -9.21
CA SER A 566 4.69 -10.67 -10.58
C SER A 566 3.67 -11.21 -11.60
N ASN A 567 2.72 -12.04 -11.14
CA ASN A 567 1.72 -12.66 -11.98
C ASN A 567 0.42 -11.86 -11.96
N SER A 568 0.14 -11.14 -13.05
CA SER A 568 -1.08 -10.34 -13.18
C SER A 568 -2.37 -11.15 -13.09
N SER A 569 -2.34 -12.48 -13.30
CA SER A 569 -3.53 -13.31 -13.12
C SER A 569 -3.97 -13.44 -11.66
N ASP A 570 -3.09 -13.16 -10.72
CA ASP A 570 -3.38 -13.16 -9.28
C ASP A 570 -4.21 -11.92 -8.88
N LEU A 571 -4.08 -10.84 -9.66
CA LEU A 571 -4.71 -9.54 -9.43
C LEU A 571 -6.12 -9.47 -10.02
N VAL A 572 -6.96 -10.42 -9.57
CA VAL A 572 -8.38 -10.49 -9.91
C VAL A 572 -9.16 -10.53 -8.61
N PHE A 573 -10.23 -9.71 -8.51
CA PHE A 573 -10.93 -9.41 -7.25
C PHE A 573 -11.31 -10.65 -6.40
N ASN A 574 -11.72 -11.75 -7.04
CA ASN A 574 -12.09 -13.01 -6.36
C ASN A 574 -11.07 -14.15 -6.59
N ASN A 575 -9.82 -13.83 -6.93
CA ASN A 575 -8.76 -14.82 -7.07
C ASN A 575 -8.42 -15.45 -5.70
N SER A 576 -7.98 -16.71 -5.69
CA SER A 576 -7.49 -17.38 -4.49
C SER A 576 -6.37 -16.61 -3.77
N PHE A 577 -5.53 -15.88 -4.51
CA PHE A 577 -4.48 -15.03 -3.95
C PHE A 577 -5.04 -13.83 -3.15
N ILE A 578 -6.03 -13.12 -3.71
CA ILE A 578 -6.68 -12.00 -3.00
C ILE A 578 -7.45 -12.53 -1.78
N LEU A 579 -8.14 -13.67 -1.93
CA LEU A 579 -8.86 -14.31 -0.82
C LEU A 579 -7.92 -14.86 0.27
N HIS A 580 -6.72 -15.31 -0.09
CA HIS A 580 -5.68 -15.72 0.86
C HIS A 580 -5.24 -14.54 1.74
N ARG A 581 -5.12 -13.35 1.15
CA ARG A 581 -4.72 -12.10 1.82
C ARG A 581 -5.84 -11.45 2.62
N GLU A 582 -7.10 -11.80 2.36
CA GLU A 582 -8.26 -11.30 3.09
C GLU A 582 -8.43 -12.09 4.40
N HIS A 583 -8.01 -11.49 5.51
CA HIS A 583 -7.99 -12.15 6.81
C HIS A 583 -9.26 -11.92 7.66
N SER A 584 -10.19 -11.06 7.24
CA SER A 584 -11.47 -10.85 7.92
C SER A 584 -12.59 -11.76 7.38
N GLY A 585 -12.39 -12.36 6.21
CA GLY A 585 -13.28 -13.36 5.60
C GLY A 585 -14.50 -12.77 4.89
N ASN A 586 -15.41 -12.11 5.62
CA ASN A 586 -16.69 -11.62 5.05
C ASN A 586 -16.60 -10.20 4.43
N GLN A 587 -15.47 -9.52 4.61
CA GLN A 587 -15.39 -8.08 4.37
C GLN A 587 -15.23 -7.68 2.91
N LEU A 588 -14.64 -8.53 2.06
CA LEU A 588 -14.71 -8.34 0.61
C LEU A 588 -16.16 -8.36 0.10
N THR A 589 -17.01 -9.21 0.69
CA THR A 589 -18.44 -9.25 0.32
C THR A 589 -19.16 -7.99 0.79
N ALA A 590 -18.89 -7.54 2.02
CA ALA A 590 -19.44 -6.26 2.51
C ALA A 590 -18.97 -5.08 1.65
N MET A 591 -17.69 -5.04 1.29
CA MET A 591 -17.11 -4.03 0.39
C MET A 591 -17.84 -4.00 -0.95
N MET A 592 -18.04 -5.16 -1.59
CA MET A 592 -18.82 -5.27 -2.82
C MET A 592 -20.26 -4.75 -2.64
N TYR A 593 -20.92 -5.13 -1.56
CA TYR A 593 -22.30 -4.69 -1.27
C TYR A 593 -22.40 -3.16 -1.14
N HIS A 594 -21.47 -2.51 -0.43
CA HIS A 594 -21.47 -1.05 -0.28
C HIS A 594 -21.14 -0.33 -1.59
N ILE A 595 -20.18 -0.85 -2.36
CA ILE A 595 -19.83 -0.32 -3.68
C ILE A 595 -21.04 -0.44 -4.61
N GLU A 596 -21.64 -1.62 -4.77
CA GLU A 596 -22.82 -1.81 -5.62
C GLU A 596 -24.00 -0.97 -5.16
N SER A 597 -24.15 -0.76 -3.85
CA SER A 597 -25.21 0.04 -3.27
C SER A 597 -25.08 1.51 -3.66
N ASN A 598 -23.88 2.09 -3.68
CA ASN A 598 -23.65 3.53 -3.78
C ASN A 598 -22.97 4.01 -5.08
N LEU A 599 -22.11 3.19 -5.68
CA LEU A 599 -21.21 3.53 -6.79
C LEU A 599 -21.52 2.70 -8.06
N PRO A 600 -21.22 3.23 -9.25
CA PRO A 600 -21.35 2.46 -10.49
C PRO A 600 -20.28 1.37 -10.55
N LEU A 601 -20.70 0.13 -10.78
CA LEU A 601 -19.77 -0.98 -10.96
C LEU A 601 -18.99 -0.85 -12.28
N PRO A 602 -17.74 -1.31 -12.33
CA PRO A 602 -16.94 -1.47 -13.54
C PRO A 602 -17.71 -2.16 -14.68
N VAL A 603 -17.61 -1.62 -15.90
CA VAL A 603 -18.14 -2.26 -17.12
C VAL A 603 -16.97 -2.61 -18.03
N THR A 604 -16.31 -3.73 -17.73
CA THR A 604 -15.17 -4.25 -18.49
C THR A 604 -15.10 -5.78 -18.38
N ASN A 605 -14.58 -6.43 -19.44
CA ASN A 605 -14.28 -7.87 -19.44
C ASN A 605 -12.80 -8.15 -19.10
N ASP A 606 -11.96 -7.11 -19.03
CA ASP A 606 -10.57 -7.24 -18.59
C ASP A 606 -10.56 -7.33 -17.06
N SER A 607 -10.05 -8.45 -16.54
CA SER A 607 -10.08 -8.76 -15.11
C SER A 607 -9.12 -7.89 -14.29
N LEU A 608 -7.99 -7.49 -14.87
CA LEU A 608 -7.01 -6.64 -14.20
C LEU A 608 -7.49 -5.18 -14.19
N LEU A 609 -8.08 -4.72 -15.29
CA LEU A 609 -8.77 -3.43 -15.35
C LEU A 609 -9.92 -3.40 -14.34
N TYR A 610 -10.76 -4.45 -14.29
CA TYR A 610 -11.82 -4.57 -13.29
C TYR A 610 -11.27 -4.47 -11.87
N PHE A 611 -10.22 -5.23 -11.54
CA PHE A 611 -9.59 -5.20 -10.22
C PHE A 611 -9.07 -3.80 -9.86
N THR A 612 -8.41 -3.12 -10.80
CA THR A 612 -7.86 -1.79 -10.57
C THR A 612 -8.96 -0.75 -10.35
N GLN A 613 -10.07 -0.85 -11.09
CA GLN A 613 -11.25 -0.01 -10.88
C GLN A 613 -11.90 -0.28 -9.51
N MET A 614 -11.95 -1.56 -9.09
CA MET A 614 -12.44 -1.93 -7.76
C MET A 614 -11.58 -1.37 -6.63
N ILE A 615 -10.26 -1.26 -6.80
CA ILE A 615 -9.39 -0.57 -5.82
C ILE A 615 -9.89 0.86 -5.60
N TYR A 616 -10.02 1.64 -6.67
CA TYR A 616 -10.49 3.03 -6.59
C TYR A 616 -11.88 3.16 -5.98
N LEU A 617 -12.84 2.31 -6.40
CA LEU A 617 -14.19 2.34 -5.84
C LEU A 617 -14.22 1.94 -4.36
N SER A 618 -13.39 0.97 -3.93
CA SER A 618 -13.28 0.58 -2.53
C SER A 618 -12.74 1.71 -1.66
N GLN A 619 -11.77 2.48 -2.16
CA GLN A 619 -11.21 3.62 -1.44
C GLN A 619 -12.18 4.82 -1.41
N ILE A 620 -12.99 5.06 -2.45
CA ILE A 620 -14.10 6.02 -2.38
C ILE A 620 -15.09 5.60 -1.29
N ASN A 621 -15.47 4.32 -1.28
CA ASN A 621 -16.41 3.82 -0.29
C ASN A 621 -15.88 4.04 1.13
N GLN A 622 -14.64 3.65 1.41
CA GLN A 622 -14.01 3.90 2.71
C GLN A 622 -13.97 5.39 3.06
N ALA A 623 -13.57 6.25 2.12
CA ALA A 623 -13.49 7.70 2.33
C ALA A 623 -14.85 8.32 2.69
N MET A 624 -15.92 7.91 1.98
CA MET A 624 -17.27 8.39 2.24
C MET A 624 -17.86 7.84 3.53
N THR A 625 -17.58 6.59 3.87
CA THR A 625 -17.96 6.00 5.17
C THR A 625 -17.32 6.75 6.33
N LEU A 626 -16.00 6.96 6.29
CA LEU A 626 -15.27 7.71 7.33
C LEU A 626 -15.80 9.14 7.47
N LYS A 627 -16.11 9.79 6.35
CA LYS A 627 -16.76 11.11 6.36
C LYS A 627 -18.14 11.07 7.02
N SER A 628 -18.99 10.10 6.69
CA SER A 628 -20.33 10.00 7.28
C SER A 628 -20.28 9.75 8.80
N ILE A 629 -19.32 8.93 9.26
CA ILE A 629 -19.04 8.73 10.69
C ILE A 629 -18.59 10.05 11.34
N SER A 630 -17.64 10.75 10.73
CA SER A 630 -17.13 12.02 11.26
C SER A 630 -18.22 13.09 11.33
N ASP A 631 -19.01 13.24 10.27
CA ASP A 631 -20.11 14.19 10.23
C ASP A 631 -21.13 13.88 11.36
N HIS A 632 -21.45 12.60 11.59
CA HIS A 632 -22.31 12.15 12.69
C HIS A 632 -21.74 12.51 14.07
N CYS A 633 -20.52 12.05 14.38
CA CYS A 633 -19.89 12.28 15.69
C CYS A 633 -19.76 13.78 15.98
N ARG A 634 -19.36 14.59 14.99
CA ARG A 634 -19.14 16.03 15.21
C ARG A 634 -20.45 16.81 15.31
N VAL A 635 -21.54 16.39 14.65
CA VAL A 635 -22.85 17.01 14.87
C VAL A 635 -23.36 16.79 16.30
N HIS A 636 -23.02 15.65 16.90
CA HIS A 636 -23.41 15.31 18.26
C HIS A 636 -22.41 15.76 19.34
N SER A 637 -21.46 16.65 19.02
CA SER A 637 -20.35 16.96 19.93
C SER A 637 -20.61 17.99 21.03
N SER A 638 -21.78 18.64 21.04
CA SER A 638 -22.13 19.61 22.09
C SER A 638 -23.03 19.01 23.15
N VAL A 639 -22.92 19.50 24.38
CA VAL A 639 -23.85 19.21 25.48
C VAL A 639 -25.29 19.57 25.09
N ASP A 640 -25.47 20.64 24.31
CA ASP A 640 -26.79 21.06 23.81
C ASP A 640 -27.43 20.06 22.82
N MET A 641 -26.64 19.11 22.31
CA MET A 641 -27.08 18.06 21.38
C MET A 641 -27.40 16.74 22.07
N ILE A 642 -27.40 16.71 23.41
CA ILE A 642 -27.90 15.55 24.16
C ILE A 642 -29.41 15.46 23.98
N ASP A 643 -29.88 14.34 23.45
CA ASP A 643 -31.32 14.07 23.35
C ASP A 643 -31.87 13.75 24.75
N PRO A 644 -32.78 14.57 25.31
CA PRO A 644 -33.32 14.34 26.65
C PRO A 644 -34.19 13.08 26.77
N LYS A 645 -34.62 12.47 25.65
CA LYS A 645 -35.39 11.22 25.68
C LYS A 645 -34.50 9.99 25.75
N THR A 646 -33.38 10.00 25.04
CA THR A 646 -32.45 8.86 24.97
C THR A 646 -31.21 9.05 25.83
N SER A 647 -30.95 10.27 26.32
CA SER A 647 -29.74 10.71 27.03
C SER A 647 -28.44 10.64 26.22
N LYS A 648 -28.52 10.30 24.92
CA LYS A 648 -27.36 10.15 24.03
C LYS A 648 -26.93 11.50 23.44
N GLY A 649 -25.63 11.71 23.27
CA GLY A 649 -25.03 12.92 22.68
C GLY A 649 -23.72 13.30 23.37
N HIS A 650 -23.25 14.53 23.14
CA HIS A 650 -21.96 15.02 23.64
C HIS A 650 -20.79 14.08 23.31
N THR A 651 -20.74 13.65 22.04
CA THR A 651 -19.64 12.85 21.50
C THR A 651 -18.36 13.69 21.49
N MET A 652 -17.30 13.24 22.16
CA MET A 652 -16.07 14.03 22.34
C MET A 652 -14.82 13.37 21.77
N GLY A 653 -14.99 12.30 20.99
CA GLY A 653 -13.89 11.71 20.25
C GLY A 653 -14.34 10.77 19.14
N LEU A 654 -13.54 10.76 18.08
CA LEU A 654 -13.61 9.80 16.99
C LEU A 654 -12.20 9.29 16.68
N MET A 655 -12.02 7.98 16.81
CA MET A 655 -10.81 7.26 16.42
C MET A 655 -11.20 6.10 15.51
N TYR A 656 -10.86 6.20 14.23
CA TYR A 656 -11.19 5.12 13.29
C TYR A 656 -10.16 3.98 13.38
N TRP A 657 -10.63 2.78 13.11
CA TRP A 657 -9.82 1.61 12.84
C TRP A 657 -9.56 1.57 11.34
N GLN A 658 -8.33 1.59 10.82
CA GLN A 658 -7.02 1.80 11.50
C GLN A 658 -6.15 2.75 10.65
N ILE A 659 -5.00 3.24 11.14
CA ILE A 659 -4.20 4.21 10.38
C ILE A 659 -3.32 3.57 9.31
N ASN A 660 -2.52 2.57 9.68
CA ASN A 660 -1.44 1.99 8.88
C ASN A 660 -1.63 0.48 8.65
N ASP A 661 -0.89 -0.05 7.68
CA ASP A 661 -0.82 -1.48 7.36
C ASP A 661 0.48 -2.11 7.85
N ILE A 662 0.40 -3.38 8.27
CA ILE A 662 1.57 -4.23 8.59
C ILE A 662 2.15 -4.91 7.34
N TRP A 663 1.33 -5.15 6.32
CA TRP A 663 1.66 -5.85 5.07
C TRP A 663 0.64 -5.48 3.97
N GLN A 664 0.86 -5.94 2.74
CA GLN A 664 0.01 -5.65 1.60
C GLN A 664 -1.23 -6.57 1.57
N ALA A 665 -2.38 -6.06 2.02
CA ALA A 665 -3.66 -6.78 2.06
C ALA A 665 -4.87 -5.82 2.07
N PRO A 666 -6.11 -6.30 1.84
CA PRO A 666 -7.31 -5.52 2.14
C PRO A 666 -7.43 -5.28 3.64
N THR A 667 -7.52 -4.02 4.05
CA THR A 667 -7.57 -3.64 5.47
C THR A 667 -8.39 -2.36 5.66
N TRP A 668 -8.62 -1.99 6.92
CA TRP A 668 -9.22 -0.72 7.29
C TRP A 668 -8.23 0.46 7.26
N ALA A 669 -6.95 0.20 6.92
CA ALA A 669 -5.94 1.24 6.92
C ALA A 669 -6.26 2.34 5.91
N THR A 670 -5.81 3.56 6.23
CA THR A 670 -5.83 4.72 5.32
C THR A 670 -4.45 5.03 4.74
N ILE A 671 -3.38 4.47 5.31
CA ILE A 671 -2.02 4.51 4.79
C ILE A 671 -1.58 3.06 4.53
N GLU A 672 -1.19 2.79 3.29
CA GLU A 672 -0.73 1.48 2.83
C GLU A 672 0.65 1.15 3.43
N TYR A 673 1.06 -0.13 3.39
CA TYR A 673 2.34 -0.60 3.96
C TYR A 673 3.54 0.21 3.43
N GLY A 674 3.51 0.57 2.14
CA GLY A 674 4.52 1.38 1.44
C GLY A 674 4.42 2.89 1.68
N LEU A 675 3.69 3.36 2.71
CA LEU A 675 3.47 4.77 3.07
C LEU A 675 2.58 5.59 2.13
N LYS A 676 1.99 4.96 1.11
CA LYS A 676 1.08 5.62 0.17
C LYS A 676 -0.27 5.91 0.84
N TRP A 677 -0.76 7.14 0.68
CA TRP A 677 -2.06 7.53 1.23
C TRP A 677 -3.20 6.99 0.36
N LYS A 678 -4.13 6.24 0.97
CA LYS A 678 -5.42 5.94 0.35
C LYS A 678 -6.27 7.20 0.25
N MET A 679 -7.34 7.16 -0.54
CA MET A 679 -8.33 8.24 -0.59
C MET A 679 -8.90 8.56 0.81
N GLY A 680 -9.06 7.53 1.65
CA GLY A 680 -9.48 7.67 3.04
C GLY A 680 -8.66 8.68 3.84
N HIS A 681 -7.32 8.68 3.71
CA HIS A 681 -6.47 9.60 4.50
C HIS A 681 -6.65 11.07 4.11
N ASN A 682 -6.89 11.33 2.81
CA ASN A 682 -7.20 12.68 2.32
C ASN A 682 -8.54 13.19 2.84
N TYR A 683 -9.55 12.31 2.91
CA TYR A 683 -10.84 12.64 3.51
C TYR A 683 -10.73 12.86 5.01
N VAL A 684 -9.96 12.03 5.72
CA VAL A 684 -9.67 12.19 7.15
C VAL A 684 -9.09 13.56 7.43
N ARG A 685 -8.06 13.98 6.67
CA ARG A 685 -7.48 15.32 6.79
C ARG A 685 -8.55 16.42 6.70
N HIS A 686 -9.45 16.27 5.74
CA HIS A 686 -10.49 17.26 5.46
C HIS A 686 -11.57 17.29 6.54
N MET A 687 -12.11 16.13 6.94
CA MET A 687 -13.16 16.01 7.94
C MET A 687 -12.67 16.29 9.37
N TYR A 688 -11.37 16.15 9.64
CA TYR A 688 -10.73 16.52 10.91
C TYR A 688 -10.21 17.96 10.96
N ALA A 689 -10.48 18.77 9.94
CA ALA A 689 -10.15 20.18 10.00
C ALA A 689 -10.79 20.85 11.24
N PRO A 690 -10.06 21.76 11.91
CA PRO A 690 -10.54 22.41 13.13
C PRO A 690 -11.79 23.26 12.90
N VAL A 691 -12.02 23.68 11.66
CA VAL A 691 -13.23 24.37 11.22
C VAL A 691 -13.78 23.59 10.05
N TYR A 692 -15.07 23.25 10.08
CA TYR A 692 -15.62 22.36 9.06
C TYR A 692 -17.15 22.56 8.88
N PRO A 693 -17.64 22.78 7.65
CA PRO A 693 -19.06 22.81 7.34
C PRO A 693 -19.62 21.40 7.13
N ILE A 694 -20.82 21.15 7.65
CA ILE A 694 -21.57 19.90 7.46
C ILE A 694 -22.97 20.22 6.94
N ALA A 695 -23.33 19.65 5.80
CA ALA A 695 -24.71 19.62 5.30
C ALA A 695 -25.31 18.21 5.47
N ILE A 696 -26.50 18.13 6.08
CA ILE A 696 -27.24 16.86 6.30
C ILE A 696 -28.65 16.98 5.72
N LEU A 697 -29.04 16.01 4.89
CA LEU A 697 -30.42 15.82 4.43
C LEU A 697 -31.13 14.82 5.37
N THR A 698 -32.28 15.20 5.91
CA THR A 698 -33.08 14.37 6.81
C THR A 698 -34.53 14.25 6.32
N PRO A 699 -35.07 13.03 6.09
CA PRO A 699 -34.37 11.74 6.15
C PRO A 699 -33.34 11.61 5.02
N TYR A 700 -32.35 10.73 5.21
CA TYR A 700 -31.31 10.46 4.20
C TYR A 700 -31.94 10.03 2.87
N LEU A 701 -31.42 10.58 1.75
CA LEU A 701 -31.92 10.35 0.39
C LEU A 701 -33.43 10.59 0.20
N ALA A 702 -34.00 11.55 0.92
CA ALA A 702 -35.39 11.95 0.73
C ALA A 702 -35.70 12.30 -0.74
N ASN A 703 -36.94 12.05 -1.17
CA ASN A 703 -37.41 12.46 -2.50
C ASN A 703 -37.54 13.99 -2.56
N VAL A 704 -37.26 14.60 -3.71
CA VAL A 704 -37.36 16.05 -3.93
C VAL A 704 -38.77 16.61 -3.68
N THR A 705 -39.79 15.77 -3.66
CA THR A 705 -41.18 16.15 -3.35
C THR A 705 -41.56 15.93 -1.89
N ASP A 706 -40.67 15.43 -1.04
CA ASP A 706 -40.96 15.19 0.37
C ASP A 706 -41.06 16.51 1.14
N GLU A 707 -42.27 16.86 1.56
CA GLU A 707 -42.57 18.09 2.30
C GLU A 707 -42.06 18.06 3.74
N ASN A 708 -41.78 16.88 4.31
CA ASN A 708 -41.23 16.73 5.65
C ASN A 708 -39.70 16.73 5.68
N ALA A 709 -39.06 16.57 4.52
CA ALA A 709 -37.61 16.54 4.41
C ALA A 709 -36.99 17.93 4.58
N LYS A 710 -35.82 17.97 5.21
CA LYS A 710 -35.06 19.20 5.49
C LYS A 710 -33.58 19.01 5.23
N ILE A 711 -32.91 20.08 4.80
CA ILE A 711 -31.45 20.15 4.78
C ILE A 711 -31.00 21.11 5.89
N SER A 712 -30.16 20.61 6.80
CA SER A 712 -29.55 21.39 7.87
C SER A 712 -28.07 21.62 7.57
N PHE A 713 -27.59 22.83 7.87
CA PHE A 713 -26.22 23.24 7.61
C PHE A 713 -25.55 23.66 8.92
N TYR A 714 -24.55 22.91 9.34
CA TYR A 714 -23.80 23.13 10.57
C TYR A 714 -22.40 23.65 10.26
N ILE A 715 -21.86 24.45 11.17
CA ILE A 715 -20.43 24.79 11.22
C ILE A 715 -19.88 24.31 12.56
N ILE A 716 -18.72 23.66 12.52
CA ILE A 716 -17.95 23.31 13.70
C ILE A 716 -16.76 24.25 13.81
N ASN A 717 -16.48 24.69 15.03
CA ASN A 717 -15.29 25.43 15.41
C ASN A 717 -14.59 24.74 16.59
N GLU A 718 -13.36 24.27 16.38
CA GLU A 718 -12.47 23.74 17.43
C GLU A 718 -11.30 24.67 17.73
N LEU A 719 -11.25 25.86 17.12
CA LEU A 719 -10.28 26.87 17.48
C LEU A 719 -10.62 27.42 18.87
N VAL A 720 -9.61 27.45 19.75
CA VAL A 720 -9.75 27.95 21.13
C VAL A 720 -10.20 29.42 21.15
N ASN A 721 -9.75 30.20 20.17
CA ASN A 721 -10.17 31.59 20.00
C ASN A 721 -11.45 31.67 19.17
N GLY A 722 -12.31 32.64 19.47
CA GLY A 722 -13.49 32.94 18.67
C GLY A 722 -13.16 33.22 17.21
N MET A 723 -14.10 32.89 16.33
CA MET A 723 -13.95 33.04 14.89
C MET A 723 -15.22 33.60 14.24
N ARG A 724 -15.05 34.21 13.07
CA ARG A 724 -16.14 34.69 12.22
C ARG A 724 -15.85 34.34 10.78
N GLY A 725 -16.87 33.91 10.05
CA GLY A 725 -16.75 33.54 8.65
C GLY A 725 -18.09 33.44 7.95
N ASP A 726 -18.04 33.25 6.64
CA ASP A 726 -19.22 33.16 5.79
C ASP A 726 -19.41 31.71 5.30
N LEU A 727 -20.57 31.14 5.60
CA LEU A 727 -21.00 29.87 4.99
C LEU A 727 -21.67 30.17 3.66
N ILE A 728 -21.12 29.64 2.57
CA ILE A 728 -21.62 29.78 1.21
C ILE A 728 -21.96 28.39 0.67
N CYS A 729 -23.24 28.13 0.45
CA CYS A 729 -23.75 26.91 -0.14
C CYS A 729 -24.27 27.15 -1.56
N SER A 730 -23.86 26.30 -2.49
CA SER A 730 -24.19 26.36 -3.90
C SER A 730 -24.78 25.03 -4.37
N ILE A 731 -25.87 25.09 -5.14
CA ILE A 731 -26.49 23.92 -5.74
C ILE A 731 -26.06 23.87 -7.20
N TYR A 732 -25.35 22.80 -7.56
CA TYR A 732 -24.87 22.57 -8.93
C TYR A 732 -25.73 21.52 -9.60
N SER A 733 -26.01 21.69 -10.89
CA SER A 733 -26.37 20.56 -11.73
C SER A 733 -25.11 19.91 -12.30
N LEU A 734 -25.17 18.61 -12.52
CA LEU A 734 -23.99 17.81 -12.93
C LEU A 734 -23.57 18.01 -14.39
N ASP A 735 -24.26 18.89 -15.12
CA ASP A 735 -23.97 19.31 -16.50
C ASP A 735 -23.31 20.69 -16.59
N SER A 736 -23.17 21.42 -15.47
CA SER A 736 -22.75 22.83 -15.46
C SER A 736 -21.86 23.14 -14.26
N LEU A 737 -20.72 23.81 -14.54
CA LEU A 737 -19.85 24.41 -13.51
C LEU A 737 -20.40 25.72 -12.92
N THR A 738 -21.52 26.24 -13.46
CA THR A 738 -22.21 27.39 -12.88
C THR A 738 -23.31 26.90 -11.94
N PRO A 739 -23.36 27.36 -10.67
CA PRO A 739 -24.38 26.95 -9.73
C PRO A 739 -25.76 27.51 -10.13
N ARG A 740 -26.82 26.71 -9.92
CA ARG A 740 -28.21 27.12 -10.13
C ARG A 740 -28.69 28.10 -9.06
N LEU A 741 -28.14 28.00 -7.86
CA LEU A 741 -28.40 28.88 -6.74
C LEU A 741 -27.21 28.87 -5.81
N THR A 742 -26.82 30.05 -5.35
CA THR A 742 -25.88 30.24 -4.25
C THR A 742 -26.58 31.03 -3.15
N PHE A 743 -26.41 30.58 -1.91
CA PHE A 743 -26.98 31.20 -0.71
C PHE A 743 -26.03 31.01 0.45
N GLY A 744 -26.20 31.77 1.53
CA GLY A 744 -25.26 31.74 2.63
C GLY A 744 -25.60 32.71 3.74
N GLY A 745 -24.74 32.73 4.75
CA GLY A 745 -24.86 33.62 5.90
C GLY A 745 -23.58 33.69 6.73
N ASP A 746 -23.49 34.77 7.50
CA ASP A 746 -22.45 34.98 8.49
C ASP A 746 -22.64 34.03 9.68
N VAL A 747 -21.55 33.41 10.12
CA VAL A 747 -21.52 32.57 11.32
C VAL A 747 -20.37 33.05 12.20
N SER A 748 -20.66 33.23 13.49
CA SER A 748 -19.69 33.71 14.47
C SER A 748 -19.70 32.84 15.71
N PHE A 749 -18.51 32.45 16.15
CA PHE A 749 -18.27 31.71 17.38
C PHE A 749 -17.49 32.57 18.37
N ALA A 750 -17.92 32.59 19.62
CA ALA A 750 -17.14 33.18 20.70
C ALA A 750 -16.00 32.26 21.16
N THR A 751 -16.22 30.95 21.12
CA THR A 751 -15.33 29.88 21.59
C THR A 751 -15.52 28.64 20.71
N THR A 752 -14.89 27.51 21.08
CA THR A 752 -15.16 26.20 20.46
C THR A 752 -16.64 25.83 20.55
N GLY A 753 -17.18 25.15 19.54
CA GLY A 753 -18.54 24.64 19.53
C GLY A 753 -19.06 24.29 18.13
N ILE A 754 -20.34 23.96 18.07
CA ILE A 754 -21.08 23.70 16.83
C ILE A 754 -22.30 24.61 16.76
N GLN A 755 -22.61 25.12 15.58
CA GLN A 755 -23.80 25.93 15.34
C GLN A 755 -24.53 25.44 14.09
N ASN A 756 -25.86 25.26 14.18
CA ASN A 756 -26.72 25.15 13.01
C ASN A 756 -26.90 26.56 12.42
N ALA A 757 -26.28 26.83 11.27
CA ALA A 757 -26.33 28.12 10.60
C ALA A 757 -27.74 28.39 10.03
N PHE A 758 -28.33 27.39 9.38
CA PHE A 758 -29.70 27.46 8.86
C PHE A 758 -30.22 26.06 8.46
N THR A 759 -31.54 25.92 8.45
CA THR A 759 -32.26 24.73 7.96
C THR A 759 -33.29 25.15 6.92
N TYR A 760 -33.34 24.43 5.79
CA TYR A 760 -34.29 24.67 4.71
C TYR A 760 -35.22 23.48 4.47
N PRO A 761 -36.53 23.69 4.21
CA PRO A 761 -37.40 22.64 3.70
C PRO A 761 -36.92 22.17 2.32
N TYR A 762 -36.66 20.87 2.19
CA TYR A 762 -35.98 20.30 1.04
C TYR A 762 -36.78 20.49 -0.26
N ALA A 763 -38.07 20.13 -0.25
CA ALA A 763 -38.92 20.26 -1.43
C ALA A 763 -39.07 21.70 -1.95
N LEU A 764 -39.14 22.68 -1.04
CA LEU A 764 -39.19 24.09 -1.42
C LEU A 764 -37.88 24.55 -2.05
N LEU A 765 -36.74 24.12 -1.51
CA LEU A 765 -35.43 24.45 -2.04
C LEU A 765 -35.22 23.83 -3.43
N MET A 766 -35.55 22.54 -3.61
CA MET A 766 -35.43 21.84 -4.89
C MET A 766 -36.33 22.45 -5.97
N LYS A 767 -37.59 22.78 -5.62
CA LYS A 767 -38.51 23.48 -6.53
C LYS A 767 -37.98 24.84 -6.98
N ARG A 768 -37.34 25.60 -6.09
CA ARG A 768 -36.74 26.91 -6.40
C ARG A 768 -35.62 26.81 -7.43
N VAL A 769 -34.80 25.76 -7.35
CA VAL A 769 -33.64 25.55 -8.26
C VAL A 769 -33.97 24.69 -9.48
N ARG A 770 -35.25 24.30 -9.64
CA ARG A 770 -35.73 23.42 -10.73
C ARG A 770 -34.97 22.10 -10.80
N CYS A 771 -34.58 21.56 -9.65
CA CYS A 771 -34.04 20.20 -9.56
C CYS A 771 -35.23 19.26 -9.42
N ASN A 772 -35.60 18.56 -10.50
CA ASN A 772 -36.82 17.76 -10.53
C ASN A 772 -36.58 16.32 -10.05
N ASP A 773 -35.32 15.90 -9.98
CA ASP A 773 -34.88 14.59 -9.53
C ASP A 773 -33.59 14.78 -8.70
N SER A 774 -33.45 14.05 -7.59
CA SER A 774 -32.28 14.17 -6.72
C SER A 774 -30.98 13.72 -7.40
N SER A 775 -31.08 12.98 -8.51
CA SER A 775 -29.94 12.56 -9.35
C SER A 775 -29.45 13.64 -10.33
N GLU A 776 -30.03 14.83 -10.33
CA GLU A 776 -29.60 15.92 -11.22
C GLU A 776 -28.64 16.91 -10.55
N CYS A 777 -28.68 17.00 -9.22
CA CYS A 777 -28.02 18.07 -8.48
C CYS A 777 -27.24 17.58 -7.25
N ILE A 778 -26.25 18.37 -6.88
CA ILE A 778 -25.49 18.23 -5.63
C ILE A 778 -25.47 19.57 -4.90
N VAL A 779 -25.23 19.53 -3.59
CA VAL A 779 -25.05 20.74 -2.78
C VAL A 779 -23.59 20.80 -2.34
N HIS A 780 -22.91 21.90 -2.64
CA HIS A 780 -21.56 22.16 -2.17
C HIS A 780 -21.55 23.36 -1.25
N CYS A 781 -21.05 23.20 -0.03
CA CYS A 781 -20.94 24.26 0.96
C CYS A 781 -19.49 24.53 1.27
N SER A 782 -19.09 25.80 1.21
CA SER A 782 -17.78 26.27 1.63
C SER A 782 -17.91 27.25 2.78
N PHE A 783 -16.95 27.23 3.70
CA PHE A 783 -16.85 28.18 4.79
C PHE A 783 -15.55 28.96 4.68
N ASN A 784 -15.69 30.28 4.57
CA ASN A 784 -14.58 31.21 4.40
C ASN A 784 -14.27 31.89 5.74
N TYR A 785 -13.06 31.72 6.26
CA TYR A 785 -12.63 32.31 7.53
C TYR A 785 -11.13 32.60 7.52
N GLN A 786 -10.71 33.77 8.00
CA GLN A 786 -9.29 34.11 8.21
C GLN A 786 -8.37 33.75 7.02
N GLN A 787 -8.78 34.06 5.78
CA GLN A 787 -8.10 33.72 4.51
C GLN A 787 -8.05 32.22 4.15
N ASN A 788 -8.64 31.35 4.97
CA ASN A 788 -8.85 29.95 4.67
C ASN A 788 -10.26 29.73 4.09
N GLN A 789 -10.37 28.70 3.26
CA GLN A 789 -11.64 28.19 2.76
C GLN A 789 -11.62 26.67 2.90
N ILE A 790 -12.72 26.12 3.38
CA ILE A 790 -12.93 24.67 3.45
C ILE A 790 -14.34 24.34 2.99
N GLY A 791 -14.50 23.32 2.15
CA GLY A 791 -15.81 22.99 1.58
C GLY A 791 -16.14 21.51 1.57
N GLN A 792 -17.42 21.19 1.69
CA GLN A 792 -17.97 19.85 1.77
C GLN A 792 -19.10 19.72 0.74
N THR A 793 -19.21 18.52 0.14
CA THR A 793 -20.28 18.20 -0.80
C THR A 793 -21.27 17.24 -0.15
N LEU A 794 -22.56 17.58 -0.24
CA LEU A 794 -23.69 16.71 0.07
C LEU A 794 -24.26 16.18 -1.24
N PHE A 795 -24.29 14.85 -1.34
CA PHE A 795 -24.94 14.13 -2.42
C PHE A 795 -26.42 13.96 -2.10
N LEU A 796 -27.29 14.37 -3.04
CA LEU A 796 -28.75 14.26 -2.89
C LEU A 796 -29.29 12.90 -3.37
N SER A 797 -28.51 12.21 -4.21
CA SER A 797 -28.74 10.83 -4.63
C SER A 797 -27.45 10.02 -4.51
N ARG A 798 -27.55 8.70 -4.59
CA ARG A 798 -26.39 7.83 -4.66
C ARG A 798 -25.61 8.08 -5.96
N PRO A 799 -24.27 8.18 -5.94
CA PRO A 799 -23.50 8.50 -7.14
C PRO A 799 -23.76 7.62 -8.36
N LYS A 800 -24.06 6.33 -8.17
CA LYS A 800 -24.45 5.42 -9.26
C LYS A 800 -25.68 5.85 -10.06
N ASN A 801 -26.55 6.68 -9.47
CA ASN A 801 -27.77 7.17 -10.11
C ASN A 801 -27.54 8.49 -10.86
N TYR A 802 -26.40 9.15 -10.66
CA TYR A 802 -26.10 10.41 -11.32
C TYR A 802 -25.85 10.20 -12.81
N LYS A 803 -26.42 11.07 -13.63
CA LYS A 803 -26.16 11.12 -15.07
C LYS A 803 -24.94 11.99 -15.34
N LEU A 804 -23.77 11.44 -15.03
CA LEU A 804 -22.50 12.13 -15.21
C LEU A 804 -22.08 12.05 -16.69
N SER A 805 -21.66 13.19 -17.24
CA SER A 805 -20.99 13.25 -18.54
C SER A 805 -19.48 13.31 -18.33
N ASP A 806 -18.70 12.99 -19.36
CA ASP A 806 -17.25 13.18 -19.31
C ASP A 806 -16.93 14.65 -18.95
N PRO A 807 -16.16 14.89 -17.87
CA PRO A 807 -15.77 16.22 -17.45
C PRO A 807 -14.66 16.84 -18.29
N ASN A 808 -14.03 16.10 -19.20
CA ASN A 808 -12.80 16.51 -19.88
C ASN A 808 -11.72 16.94 -18.87
N LEU A 809 -11.45 16.09 -17.88
CA LEU A 809 -10.42 16.33 -16.87
C LEU A 809 -9.04 16.24 -17.53
N GLN A 810 -8.24 17.29 -17.38
CA GLN A 810 -6.90 17.39 -17.96
C GLN A 810 -5.91 17.97 -16.96
N ILE A 811 -4.64 17.56 -17.05
CA ILE A 811 -3.52 18.25 -16.41
C ILE A 811 -3.05 19.34 -17.37
N GLU A 812 -3.29 20.61 -17.01
CA GLU A 812 -2.85 21.76 -17.80
C GLU A 812 -1.35 22.02 -17.61
N SER A 813 -0.84 21.88 -16.38
CA SER A 813 0.59 22.06 -16.10
C SER A 813 1.04 21.41 -14.80
N ILE A 814 2.33 21.05 -14.76
CA ILE A 814 3.06 20.66 -13.55
C ILE A 814 4.22 21.63 -13.37
N LYS A 815 4.28 22.30 -12.22
CA LYS A 815 5.31 23.28 -11.91
C LYS A 815 6.02 22.92 -10.61
N GLN A 816 7.32 22.68 -10.70
CA GLN A 816 8.17 22.54 -9.52
C GLN A 816 8.22 23.86 -8.74
N LEU A 817 7.82 23.82 -7.46
CA LEU A 817 7.89 24.96 -6.52
C LEU A 817 9.17 24.90 -5.68
N SER A 818 9.58 23.68 -5.30
CA SER A 818 10.81 23.38 -4.57
C SER A 818 11.32 21.99 -4.98
N SER A 819 12.42 21.51 -4.40
CA SER A 819 12.87 20.14 -4.65
C SER A 819 11.87 19.07 -4.16
N THR A 820 10.92 19.43 -3.29
CA THR A 820 9.94 18.52 -2.70
C THR A 820 8.49 18.88 -2.99
N ASP A 821 8.20 20.05 -3.56
CA ASP A 821 6.84 20.54 -3.76
C ASP A 821 6.58 20.84 -5.23
N PHE A 822 5.46 20.36 -5.75
CA PHE A 822 5.04 20.50 -7.15
C PHE A 822 3.59 20.96 -7.20
N ALA A 823 3.32 22.05 -7.92
CA ALA A 823 1.97 22.48 -8.22
C ALA A 823 1.46 21.78 -9.49
N ILE A 824 0.32 21.10 -9.39
CA ILE A 824 -0.38 20.46 -10.51
C ILE A 824 -1.66 21.23 -10.75
N THR A 825 -1.79 21.81 -11.93
CA THR A 825 -3.00 22.54 -12.32
C THR A 825 -3.85 21.67 -13.23
N LEU A 826 -5.08 21.44 -12.79
CA LEU A 826 -6.10 20.65 -13.48
C LEU A 826 -7.14 21.58 -14.12
N THR A 827 -7.76 21.12 -15.20
CA THR A 827 -8.91 21.77 -15.82
C THR A 827 -10.03 20.78 -16.09
N VAL A 828 -11.28 21.25 -16.00
CA VAL A 828 -12.49 20.50 -16.35
C VAL A 828 -13.47 21.40 -17.08
N GLU A 829 -14.32 20.81 -17.92
CA GLU A 829 -15.44 21.49 -18.59
C GLU A 829 -16.78 21.24 -17.89
N ARG A 830 -16.88 20.19 -17.09
CA ARG A 830 -18.07 19.84 -16.29
C ARG A 830 -17.65 19.35 -14.89
N PRO A 831 -18.58 19.31 -13.91
CA PRO A 831 -18.29 18.75 -12.59
C PRO A 831 -17.64 17.36 -12.65
N ALA A 832 -16.44 17.22 -12.07
CA ALA A 832 -15.76 15.93 -11.93
C ALA A 832 -15.83 15.47 -10.47
N LEU A 833 -16.40 14.28 -10.23
CA LEU A 833 -16.55 13.73 -8.88
C LEU A 833 -15.42 12.76 -8.54
N PHE A 834 -14.98 12.80 -7.27
CA PHE A 834 -13.93 11.94 -6.72
C PHE A 834 -12.63 11.94 -7.54
N VAL A 835 -12.17 13.13 -7.95
CA VAL A 835 -10.92 13.31 -8.70
C VAL A 835 -9.77 12.73 -7.88
N TRP A 836 -9.06 11.76 -8.46
CA TRP A 836 -7.95 11.09 -7.82
C TRP A 836 -6.70 11.23 -8.67
N LEU A 837 -5.63 11.70 -8.05
CA LEU A 837 -4.31 11.83 -8.63
C LEU A 837 -3.39 10.78 -8.04
N ASP A 838 -2.51 10.25 -8.87
CA ASP A 838 -1.51 9.29 -8.45
C ASP A 838 -0.15 9.59 -9.10
N VAL A 839 0.92 9.08 -8.48
CA VAL A 839 2.28 9.12 -9.01
C VAL A 839 2.83 7.70 -9.13
N PRO A 840 3.85 7.47 -9.98
CA PRO A 840 4.45 6.15 -10.12
C PRO A 840 5.09 5.64 -8.82
N ALA A 841 5.21 4.32 -8.68
CA ALA A 841 5.67 3.66 -7.45
C ALA A 841 7.06 4.09 -6.94
N ASN A 842 7.93 4.61 -7.82
CA ASN A 842 9.25 5.09 -7.44
C ASN A 842 9.25 6.50 -6.82
N VAL A 843 8.12 7.20 -6.84
CA VAL A 843 7.95 8.53 -6.23
C VAL A 843 7.10 8.39 -4.98
N THR A 844 7.70 8.71 -3.82
CA THR A 844 6.98 8.68 -2.54
C THR A 844 6.55 10.08 -2.13
N GLY A 845 5.28 10.23 -1.74
CA GLY A 845 4.72 11.53 -1.36
C GLY A 845 3.21 11.48 -1.18
N TYR A 846 2.60 12.67 -1.13
CA TYR A 846 1.16 12.82 -0.99
C TYR A 846 0.68 14.10 -1.67
N PHE A 847 -0.57 14.09 -2.14
CA PHE A 847 -1.23 15.24 -2.75
C PHE A 847 -2.09 15.98 -1.71
N LEU A 848 -2.14 17.31 -1.80
CA LEU A 848 -3.03 18.16 -1.01
C LEU A 848 -3.74 19.20 -1.91
N PRO A 849 -5.08 19.12 -2.08
CA PRO A 849 -5.96 17.99 -1.74
C PRO A 849 -5.87 16.83 -2.77
N ASN A 850 -6.47 15.68 -2.44
CA ASN A 850 -6.76 14.58 -3.36
C ASN A 850 -8.14 13.96 -3.06
N GLY A 851 -8.72 13.21 -3.99
CA GLY A 851 -10.05 12.61 -3.82
C GLY A 851 -11.21 13.60 -3.83
N PHE A 852 -11.02 14.82 -4.34
CA PHE A 852 -11.99 15.91 -4.22
C PHE A 852 -13.02 15.93 -5.36
N ASN A 853 -14.13 16.66 -5.15
CA ASN A 853 -15.07 16.97 -6.23
C ASN A 853 -14.67 18.32 -6.85
N MET A 854 -14.33 18.32 -8.14
CA MET A 854 -13.91 19.52 -8.87
C MET A 854 -15.14 20.17 -9.52
N LEU A 855 -15.58 21.29 -8.94
CA LEU A 855 -16.75 22.07 -9.37
C LEU A 855 -16.37 23.42 -10.00
N GLU A 856 -15.07 23.68 -10.11
CA GLU A 856 -14.50 24.88 -10.73
C GLU A 856 -13.75 24.47 -11.99
N PRO A 857 -13.73 25.30 -13.05
CA PRO A 857 -13.12 24.95 -14.33
C PRO A 857 -11.61 24.71 -14.24
N LYS A 858 -10.96 25.20 -13.19
CA LYS A 858 -9.53 25.13 -13.00
C LYS A 858 -9.21 25.05 -11.52
N MET A 859 -8.35 24.11 -11.14
CA MET A 859 -7.93 23.90 -9.76
C MET A 859 -6.44 23.60 -9.72
N THR A 860 -5.73 24.09 -8.70
CA THR A 860 -4.33 23.72 -8.48
C THR A 860 -4.21 22.95 -7.18
N VAL A 861 -3.55 21.80 -7.24
CA VAL A 861 -3.20 20.96 -6.10
C VAL A 861 -1.68 20.93 -5.93
N THR A 862 -1.21 20.61 -4.73
CA THR A 862 0.23 20.44 -4.48
C THR A 862 0.55 18.98 -4.22
N PHE A 863 1.55 18.44 -4.93
CA PHE A 863 2.20 17.19 -4.56
C PHE A 863 3.43 17.50 -3.70
N HIS A 864 3.52 16.83 -2.56
CA HIS A 864 4.64 16.89 -1.63
C HIS A 864 5.37 15.56 -1.64
N SER A 865 6.60 15.54 -2.16
CA SER A 865 7.45 14.36 -2.09
C SER A 865 8.13 14.25 -0.74
N TRP A 866 8.28 13.01 -0.25
CA TRP A 866 9.04 12.75 0.97
C TRP A 866 10.55 12.95 0.76
N GLU A 867 11.00 12.77 -0.48
CA GLU A 867 12.40 12.89 -0.86
C GLU A 867 12.59 13.94 -1.96
N PRO A 868 13.71 14.69 -1.96
CA PRO A 868 14.00 15.65 -3.02
C PRO A 868 14.06 14.99 -4.41
N VAL A 869 13.29 15.50 -5.36
CA VAL A 869 13.36 15.08 -6.77
C VAL A 869 14.46 15.90 -7.45
N THR A 870 15.61 15.25 -7.71
CA THR A 870 16.85 15.90 -8.18
C THR A 870 16.88 16.18 -9.69
N HIS A 871 16.08 15.45 -10.47
CA HIS A 871 15.90 15.66 -11.91
C HIS A 871 14.41 15.82 -12.21
N PHE A 872 13.97 17.06 -12.44
CA PHE A 872 12.59 17.36 -12.81
C PHE A 872 12.46 17.48 -14.34
N ASP A 873 11.81 16.49 -14.94
CA ASP A 873 11.08 16.59 -16.20
C ASP A 873 9.61 16.28 -15.89
N THR A 874 8.65 16.87 -16.59
CA THR A 874 7.24 16.43 -16.58
C THR A 874 7.07 14.92 -16.69
N ALA A 875 7.93 14.22 -17.43
CA ALA A 875 7.94 12.75 -17.53
C ALA A 875 8.42 12.03 -16.25
N THR A 876 9.11 12.71 -15.32
CA THR A 876 9.61 12.10 -14.07
C THR A 876 8.59 12.07 -12.94
N LEU A 877 7.65 13.01 -12.90
CA LEU A 877 6.56 12.99 -11.92
C LEU A 877 5.34 12.20 -12.41
N ASP A 878 5.18 12.09 -13.73
CA ASP A 878 4.15 11.32 -14.45
C ASP A 878 2.84 11.18 -13.67
N VAL A 879 2.20 12.33 -13.42
CA VAL A 879 1.01 12.40 -12.59
C VAL A 879 -0.17 11.85 -13.38
N GLN A 880 -0.72 10.75 -12.89
CA GLN A 880 -1.90 10.13 -13.48
C GLN A 880 -3.14 10.70 -12.77
N HIS A 881 -4.26 10.86 -13.49
CA HIS A 881 -5.51 11.40 -12.94
C HIS A 881 -6.77 10.64 -13.37
N THR A 882 -7.73 10.46 -12.46
CA THR A 882 -9.04 9.84 -12.75
C THR A 882 -10.19 10.55 -12.05
N SER A 883 -11.41 10.22 -12.46
CA SER A 883 -12.66 10.65 -11.82
C SER A 883 -13.72 9.55 -12.00
N LEU A 884 -14.87 9.68 -11.34
CA LEU A 884 -15.93 8.66 -11.37
C LEU A 884 -16.44 8.29 -12.78
N VAL A 885 -16.31 9.18 -13.78
CA VAL A 885 -16.68 8.91 -15.18
C VAL A 885 -15.50 8.38 -16.02
N GLY A 886 -14.27 8.78 -15.67
CA GLY A 886 -13.04 8.45 -16.40
C GLY A 886 -12.45 7.07 -16.09
N VAL A 887 -13.14 6.27 -15.28
CA VAL A 887 -12.69 4.99 -14.74
C VAL A 887 -12.24 4.03 -15.85
N ASN A 888 -12.81 4.05 -17.06
CA ASN A 888 -12.39 3.13 -18.14
C ASN A 888 -11.12 3.55 -18.90
N TYR A 889 -10.81 4.84 -19.04
CA TYR A 889 -9.68 5.33 -19.85
C TYR A 889 -8.38 5.45 -19.05
N PHE A 890 -8.48 5.94 -17.80
CA PHE A 890 -7.34 6.12 -16.90
C PHE A 890 -6.63 4.80 -16.58
N PHE A 891 -7.41 3.77 -16.22
CA PHE A 891 -6.82 2.49 -15.82
C PHE A 891 -6.25 1.73 -17.01
N LEU A 892 -6.68 2.01 -18.24
CA LEU A 892 -6.02 1.53 -19.44
C LEU A 892 -4.59 2.11 -19.54
N LEU A 893 -4.41 3.43 -19.37
CA LEU A 893 -3.10 4.08 -19.40
C LEU A 893 -2.16 3.60 -18.28
N LEU A 894 -2.69 3.45 -17.06
CA LEU A 894 -1.97 2.89 -15.91
C LEU A 894 -1.41 1.49 -16.17
N LEU A 895 -2.18 0.66 -16.89
CA LEU A 895 -1.74 -0.68 -17.29
C LEU A 895 -0.67 -0.61 -18.38
N LEU A 896 -0.78 0.34 -19.30
CA LEU A 896 0.20 0.53 -20.37
C LEU A 896 1.59 0.93 -19.85
N ASP A 897 1.66 1.88 -18.92
CA ASP A 897 2.92 2.33 -18.30
C ASP A 897 3.58 1.23 -17.45
N LYS A 898 2.77 0.34 -16.85
CA LYS A 898 3.26 -0.78 -16.03
C LYS A 898 3.64 -2.01 -16.86
N ILE A 899 3.22 -2.08 -18.13
CA ILE A 899 3.50 -3.18 -19.05
C ILE A 899 4.66 -2.86 -20.01
N MET A 900 4.98 -1.58 -20.28
CA MET A 900 6.01 -1.16 -21.25
C MET A 900 6.92 -0.04 -20.74
N SER A 901 8.22 -0.09 -21.05
CA SER A 901 9.14 1.01 -20.72
C SER A 901 8.95 2.21 -21.67
N ALA A 902 9.28 3.43 -21.21
CA ALA A 902 9.23 4.65 -22.02
C ALA A 902 10.09 4.57 -23.29
N GLU A 903 11.20 3.84 -23.24
CA GLU A 903 12.03 3.54 -24.41
C GLU A 903 11.25 2.69 -25.43
N GLN A 904 10.57 1.64 -24.97
CA GLN A 904 9.77 0.76 -25.80
C GLN A 904 8.61 1.51 -26.50
N LEU A 905 7.95 2.45 -25.81
CA LEU A 905 6.88 3.27 -26.38
C LEU A 905 7.37 4.18 -27.50
N ASN A 906 8.48 4.89 -27.30
CA ASN A 906 9.05 5.79 -28.30
C ASN A 906 9.48 5.05 -29.58
N LEU A 907 10.08 3.86 -29.42
CA LEU A 907 10.48 3.03 -30.56
C LEU A 907 9.26 2.54 -31.36
N ALA A 908 8.20 2.12 -30.66
CA ALA A 908 6.95 1.68 -31.28
C ALA A 908 6.24 2.82 -32.04
N GLU A 909 6.17 4.01 -31.46
CA GLU A 909 5.51 5.17 -32.07
C GLU A 909 6.23 5.62 -33.36
N SER A 910 7.56 5.55 -33.38
CA SER A 910 8.39 5.87 -34.55
C SER A 910 8.06 4.96 -35.73
N ILE A 911 7.88 3.66 -35.50
CA ILE A 911 7.47 2.67 -36.51
C ILE A 911 6.05 2.98 -37.00
N LYS A 912 5.10 3.21 -36.10
CA LYS A 912 3.69 3.52 -36.45
C LYS A 912 3.59 4.72 -37.39
N LYS A 913 4.32 5.81 -37.11
CA LYS A 913 4.34 7.02 -37.95
C LYS A 913 4.78 6.73 -39.40
N VAL A 914 5.76 5.84 -39.60
CA VAL A 914 6.23 5.47 -40.94
C VAL A 914 5.13 4.78 -41.74
N HIS A 915 4.47 3.79 -41.14
CA HIS A 915 3.35 3.07 -41.76
C HIS A 915 2.15 3.98 -42.01
N GLN A 916 1.79 4.83 -41.06
CA GLN A 916 0.68 5.77 -41.18
C GLN A 916 0.86 6.71 -42.35
N GLN A 917 2.04 7.31 -42.48
CA GLN A 917 2.32 8.21 -43.58
C GLN A 917 2.23 7.49 -44.94
N LEU A 918 2.85 6.32 -45.06
CA LEU A 918 2.83 5.55 -46.31
C LEU A 918 1.39 5.21 -46.74
N ARG A 919 0.53 4.84 -45.77
CA ARG A 919 -0.88 4.52 -46.02
C ARG A 919 -1.69 5.75 -46.39
N ASN A 920 -1.49 6.86 -45.68
CA ASN A 920 -2.17 8.12 -45.98
C ASN A 920 -1.85 8.62 -47.39
N ASP A 921 -0.58 8.58 -47.78
CA ASP A 921 -0.14 9.02 -49.11
C ASP A 921 -0.83 8.18 -50.21
N VAL A 922 -0.94 6.86 -50.02
CA VAL A 922 -1.60 5.94 -50.96
C VAL A 922 -3.12 6.13 -50.98
N ASN A 923 -3.76 6.31 -49.83
CA ASN A 923 -5.21 6.52 -49.74
C ASN A 923 -5.66 7.85 -50.39
N GLN A 924 -4.81 8.88 -50.37
CA GLN A 924 -5.09 10.15 -51.04
C GLN A 924 -5.03 10.05 -52.57
N THR A 925 -4.17 9.17 -53.10
CA THR A 925 -3.99 8.98 -54.55
C THR A 925 -3.73 7.51 -54.90
N PRO A 926 -4.78 6.65 -54.86
CA PRO A 926 -4.61 5.20 -55.07
C PRO A 926 -4.01 4.83 -56.42
N GLU A 927 -4.33 5.58 -57.47
CA GLU A 927 -3.78 5.39 -58.83
C GLU A 927 -2.26 5.64 -58.91
N ALA A 928 -1.68 6.33 -57.91
CA ALA A 928 -0.24 6.61 -57.82
C ALA A 928 0.50 5.68 -56.85
N ALA A 929 -0.13 4.61 -56.35
CA ALA A 929 0.42 3.72 -55.32
C ALA A 929 1.82 3.20 -55.64
N GLU A 930 2.11 2.84 -56.89
CA GLU A 930 3.44 2.39 -57.29
C GLU A 930 4.49 3.51 -57.20
N SER A 931 4.15 4.73 -57.60
CA SER A 931 5.03 5.89 -57.48
C SER A 931 5.29 6.25 -56.01
N ILE A 932 4.28 6.15 -55.16
CA ILE A 932 4.39 6.43 -53.72
C ILE A 932 5.28 5.38 -53.04
N TRP A 933 5.12 4.10 -53.37
CA TRP A 933 6.01 3.05 -52.90
C TRP A 933 7.47 3.31 -53.32
N ASN A 934 7.70 3.76 -54.55
CA ASN A 934 9.05 4.09 -55.03
C ASN A 934 9.68 5.25 -54.28
N GLN A 935 8.90 6.28 -53.96
CA GLN A 935 9.36 7.42 -53.16
C GLN A 935 9.69 6.97 -51.74
N HIS A 936 8.86 6.10 -51.16
CA HIS A 936 9.08 5.52 -49.84
C HIS A 936 10.37 4.69 -49.78
N VAL A 937 10.59 3.79 -50.74
CA VAL A 937 11.83 2.98 -50.86
C VAL A 937 13.08 3.85 -51.10
N ALA A 938 12.93 5.00 -51.77
CA ALA A 938 14.01 5.94 -52.01
C ALA A 938 14.36 6.79 -50.76
N ASN A 939 13.49 6.88 -49.75
CA ASN A 939 13.70 7.68 -48.55
C ASN A 939 14.59 6.94 -47.52
N THR A 940 15.89 6.95 -47.76
CA THR A 940 16.89 6.24 -46.94
C THR A 940 16.93 6.70 -45.50
N ASP A 941 16.74 7.99 -45.21
CA ASP A 941 16.90 8.52 -43.85
C ASP A 941 15.77 8.02 -42.94
N LYS A 942 14.52 8.14 -43.40
CA LYS A 942 13.34 7.64 -42.69
C LYS A 942 13.38 6.12 -42.51
N LEU A 943 13.83 5.40 -43.54
CA LEU A 943 13.93 3.95 -43.51
C LEU A 943 15.06 3.44 -42.61
N ASN A 944 16.18 4.17 -42.49
CA ASN A 944 17.25 3.84 -41.56
C ASN A 944 16.82 4.00 -40.09
N GLU A 945 16.03 5.04 -39.79
CA GLU A 945 15.44 5.23 -38.46
C GLU A 945 14.46 4.11 -38.13
N TYR A 946 13.55 3.80 -39.07
CA TYR A 946 12.62 2.66 -38.95
C TYR A 946 13.34 1.34 -38.66
N ALA A 947 14.40 1.03 -39.42
CA ALA A 947 15.16 -0.20 -39.27
C ALA A 947 15.87 -0.29 -37.91
N LYS A 948 16.41 0.82 -37.39
CA LYS A 948 17.01 0.88 -36.05
C LYS A 948 15.97 0.63 -34.96
N SER A 949 14.81 1.28 -35.04
CA SER A 949 13.73 1.09 -34.06
C SER A 949 13.20 -0.36 -34.08
N MET A 950 12.98 -0.92 -35.27
CA MET A 950 12.57 -2.33 -35.44
C MET A 950 13.58 -3.30 -34.82
N ARG A 951 14.88 -3.05 -35.00
CA ARG A 951 15.95 -3.88 -34.42
C ARG A 951 15.99 -3.79 -32.90
N GLN A 952 15.91 -2.58 -32.34
CA GLN A 952 15.94 -2.41 -30.88
C GLN A 952 14.75 -3.09 -30.20
N LEU A 953 13.54 -2.94 -30.76
CA LEU A 953 12.37 -3.68 -30.27
C LEU A 953 12.55 -5.18 -30.38
N ALA A 954 13.07 -5.66 -31.52
CA ALA A 954 13.25 -7.09 -31.75
C ALA A 954 14.32 -7.74 -30.85
N GLN A 955 15.40 -7.02 -30.53
CA GLN A 955 16.51 -7.56 -29.73
C GLN A 955 16.30 -7.39 -28.22
N HIS A 956 15.74 -6.27 -27.78
CA HIS A 956 15.70 -5.90 -26.36
C HIS A 956 14.32 -6.03 -25.71
N HIS A 957 13.23 -5.96 -26.48
CA HIS A 957 11.87 -5.98 -25.90
C HIS A 957 11.06 -7.22 -26.28
N TRP A 958 11.28 -7.78 -27.46
CA TRP A 958 10.57 -8.99 -27.93
C TRP A 958 11.25 -10.31 -27.56
N ALA A 959 12.54 -10.29 -27.24
CA ALA A 959 13.29 -11.48 -26.90
C ALA A 959 13.01 -12.01 -25.47
N GLU A 960 12.67 -11.12 -24.52
CA GLU A 960 12.55 -11.45 -23.09
C GLU A 960 11.14 -11.89 -22.65
N LYS A 961 10.07 -11.50 -23.36
CA LYS A 961 8.67 -11.73 -22.93
C LYS A 961 8.02 -13.05 -23.38
N ALA A 962 8.73 -13.93 -24.08
CA ALA A 962 8.13 -15.14 -24.66
C ALA A 962 8.44 -16.42 -23.86
N HIS A 963 7.56 -16.78 -22.93
CA HIS A 963 7.52 -18.13 -22.35
C HIS A 963 7.11 -19.17 -23.43
N GLY A 964 8.08 -19.85 -24.05
CA GLY A 964 7.87 -21.20 -24.64
C GLY A 964 7.93 -21.39 -26.16
N GLN A 965 7.65 -20.40 -27.02
CA GLN A 965 7.89 -20.49 -28.48
C GLN A 965 7.88 -19.07 -29.12
N THR A 966 9.01 -18.61 -29.67
CA THR A 966 9.11 -17.33 -30.41
C THR A 966 8.75 -17.49 -31.88
N ARG A 967 8.44 -16.38 -32.60
CA ARG A 967 8.24 -16.40 -34.07
C ARG A 967 9.39 -17.08 -34.81
N LEU A 968 10.62 -16.85 -34.36
CA LEU A 968 11.84 -17.43 -34.94
C LEU A 968 11.88 -18.94 -34.72
N THR A 969 11.65 -19.38 -33.48
CA THR A 969 11.60 -20.82 -33.19
C THR A 969 10.47 -21.51 -33.93
N TRP A 970 9.28 -20.90 -34.06
CA TRP A 970 8.17 -21.49 -34.79
C TRP A 970 8.44 -21.61 -36.30
N CYS A 971 8.99 -20.56 -36.94
CA CYS A 971 9.37 -20.60 -38.36
C CYS A 971 10.41 -21.69 -38.60
N TYR A 972 11.45 -21.74 -37.76
CA TYR A 972 12.50 -22.76 -37.83
C TYR A 972 11.94 -24.18 -37.66
N THR A 973 11.13 -24.43 -36.61
CA THR A 973 10.54 -25.77 -36.39
C THR A 973 9.62 -26.17 -37.52
N THR A 974 8.83 -25.25 -38.07
CA THR A 974 7.91 -25.55 -39.18
C THR A 974 8.65 -25.92 -40.46
N ILE A 975 9.73 -25.20 -40.81
CA ILE A 975 10.58 -25.55 -41.94
C ILE A 975 11.24 -26.91 -41.71
N LYS A 976 11.75 -27.14 -40.48
CA LYS A 976 12.41 -28.39 -40.13
C LYS A 976 11.48 -29.59 -40.19
N ASP A 977 10.30 -29.50 -39.58
CA ASP A 977 9.30 -30.56 -39.55
C ASP A 977 8.77 -30.86 -40.96
N TYR A 978 8.65 -29.85 -41.81
CA TYR A 978 8.23 -30.03 -43.19
C TYR A 978 9.28 -30.79 -44.01
N PHE A 979 10.54 -30.35 -44.02
CA PHE A 979 11.59 -30.92 -44.87
C PHE A 979 12.25 -32.18 -44.31
N PHE A 980 12.39 -32.27 -42.99
CA PHE A 980 13.10 -33.37 -42.32
C PHE A 980 12.19 -34.28 -41.49
N GLY A 981 10.95 -33.86 -41.23
CA GLY A 981 9.96 -34.67 -40.53
C GLY A 981 9.18 -35.62 -41.44
N ASN A 982 8.02 -36.07 -40.94
CA ASN A 982 7.18 -37.06 -41.62
C ASN A 982 6.22 -36.46 -42.67
N GLU A 983 6.19 -35.14 -42.83
CA GLU A 983 5.29 -34.39 -43.73
C GLU A 983 5.52 -34.73 -45.21
N ILE A 984 6.73 -34.47 -45.74
CA ILE A 984 7.10 -34.82 -47.13
C ILE A 984 7.05 -36.35 -47.34
N SER A 985 7.51 -37.12 -46.36
CA SER A 985 7.43 -38.59 -46.33
C SER A 985 5.98 -39.11 -46.35
N GLY A 986 5.01 -38.32 -45.86
CA GLY A 986 3.59 -38.58 -45.92
C GLY A 986 3.00 -38.31 -47.31
N LEU A 987 3.45 -37.23 -47.96
CA LEU A 987 3.10 -36.89 -49.34
C LEU A 987 3.63 -37.94 -50.34
N GLU A 988 4.83 -38.49 -50.12
CA GLU A 988 5.36 -39.65 -50.85
C GLU A 988 4.38 -40.84 -50.84
N ARG A 989 3.95 -41.23 -49.63
CA ARG A 989 3.03 -42.35 -49.42
C ARG A 989 1.66 -42.08 -50.04
N LYS A 990 1.17 -40.84 -49.96
CA LYS A 990 -0.11 -40.42 -50.57
C LYS A 990 -0.05 -40.44 -52.10
N CYS A 991 1.02 -39.93 -52.71
CA CYS A 991 1.24 -39.99 -54.16
C CYS A 991 1.36 -41.43 -54.66
N ALA A 992 2.09 -42.30 -53.96
CA ALA A 992 2.20 -43.71 -54.29
C ALA A 992 0.85 -44.44 -54.20
N ARG A 993 -0.02 -44.04 -53.26
CA ARG A 993 -1.38 -44.59 -53.10
C ARG A 993 -2.34 -44.10 -54.18
N ASP A 994 -2.27 -42.82 -54.56
CA ASP A 994 -3.15 -42.24 -55.59
C ASP A 994 -2.77 -42.74 -56.99
N LYS A 995 -1.48 -42.96 -57.28
CA LYS A 995 -1.01 -43.68 -58.49
C LYS A 995 -1.57 -45.10 -58.60
N ARG A 996 -1.69 -45.83 -57.48
CA ARG A 996 -2.29 -47.18 -57.45
C ARG A 996 -3.80 -47.19 -57.65
N LYS A 997 -4.49 -46.07 -57.39
CA LYS A 997 -5.95 -45.95 -57.50
C LYS A 997 -6.43 -45.27 -58.80
N GLN A 998 -5.52 -44.93 -59.72
CA GLN A 998 -5.82 -44.12 -60.93
C GLN A 998 -6.57 -42.81 -60.64
N ILE A 999 -6.40 -42.23 -59.45
CA ILE A 999 -7.01 -40.95 -59.08
C ILE A 999 -6.07 -39.85 -59.57
N VAL A 1000 -6.50 -39.06 -60.55
CA VAL A 1000 -5.75 -37.90 -61.06
C VAL A 1000 -5.86 -36.76 -60.05
N ASN A 1001 -5.02 -36.78 -59.03
CA ASN A 1001 -4.83 -35.63 -58.13
C ASN A 1001 -3.62 -34.80 -58.60
N TYR A 1002 -3.88 -33.52 -58.86
CA TYR A 1002 -2.96 -32.52 -59.43
C TYR A 1002 -1.77 -32.21 -58.51
N ILE A 1003 -0.76 -33.08 -58.48
CA ILE A 1003 0.61 -32.72 -58.11
C ILE A 1003 1.41 -32.76 -59.41
N CYS A 1004 1.99 -31.63 -59.83
CA CYS A 1004 2.67 -31.54 -61.12
C CYS A 1004 3.85 -32.52 -61.22
N ALA A 1005 4.28 -32.85 -62.44
CA ALA A 1005 5.34 -33.83 -62.68
C ALA A 1005 6.64 -33.47 -61.94
N ASP A 1006 6.98 -32.18 -61.88
CA ASP A 1006 8.19 -31.69 -61.20
C ASP A 1006 8.10 -31.79 -59.67
N CYS A 1007 6.90 -31.62 -59.08
CA CYS A 1007 6.68 -31.90 -57.66
C CYS A 1007 6.89 -33.39 -57.33
N GLN A 1008 6.55 -34.31 -58.24
CA GLN A 1008 6.83 -35.75 -58.05
C GLN A 1008 8.33 -36.08 -58.12
N ILE A 1009 9.08 -35.37 -58.96
CA ILE A 1009 10.54 -35.50 -59.07
C ILE A 1009 11.21 -34.93 -57.81
N ARG A 1010 10.79 -33.74 -57.35
CA ARG A 1010 11.35 -33.10 -56.15
C ARG A 1010 11.15 -33.93 -54.89
N ILE A 1011 10.02 -34.61 -54.75
CA ILE A 1011 9.78 -35.56 -53.66
C ILE A 1011 10.91 -36.60 -53.53
N GLN A 1012 11.51 -37.04 -54.63
CA GLN A 1012 12.58 -38.04 -54.62
C GLN A 1012 13.97 -37.46 -54.32
N GLN A 1013 14.12 -36.13 -54.33
CA GLN A 1013 15.37 -35.43 -54.03
C GLN A 1013 15.42 -35.10 -52.54
N ARG A 1014 16.35 -35.70 -51.79
CA ARG A 1014 16.55 -35.37 -50.37
C ARG A 1014 17.26 -34.03 -50.23
N ILE A 1015 16.55 -33.06 -49.65
CA ILE A 1015 17.13 -31.77 -49.25
C ILE A 1015 17.87 -31.99 -47.92
N THR A 1016 19.17 -31.71 -47.89
CA THR A 1016 19.98 -31.83 -46.68
C THR A 1016 20.14 -30.50 -45.94
N LYS A 1017 20.01 -29.38 -46.63
CA LYS A 1017 20.11 -28.02 -46.10
C LYS A 1017 19.19 -27.09 -46.91
N PRO A 1018 17.97 -26.79 -46.43
CA PRO A 1018 17.01 -25.96 -47.14
C PRO A 1018 17.55 -24.54 -47.36
N ARG A 1019 17.40 -24.03 -48.57
CA ARG A 1019 17.72 -22.65 -48.92
C ARG A 1019 16.53 -21.74 -48.62
N VAL A 1020 16.69 -20.82 -47.68
CA VAL A 1020 15.61 -20.00 -47.10
C VAL A 1020 15.82 -18.53 -47.47
N LEU A 1021 14.78 -17.89 -48.01
CA LEU A 1021 14.75 -16.43 -48.20
C LEU A 1021 13.92 -15.79 -47.09
N ASP A 1022 14.56 -14.99 -46.23
CA ASP A 1022 13.89 -14.23 -45.16
C ASP A 1022 13.63 -12.80 -45.66
N VAL A 1023 12.36 -12.44 -45.85
CA VAL A 1023 11.93 -11.17 -46.45
C VAL A 1023 11.35 -10.26 -45.38
N GLY A 1024 11.79 -8.98 -45.38
CA GLY A 1024 11.33 -7.96 -44.43
C GLY A 1024 12.05 -8.03 -43.08
N SER A 1025 13.28 -8.57 -43.08
CA SER A 1025 14.05 -8.83 -41.87
C SER A 1025 15.22 -7.85 -41.81
N CYS A 1026 15.15 -6.87 -40.91
CA CYS A 1026 16.19 -5.83 -40.79
C CYS A 1026 17.56 -6.35 -40.30
N TYR A 1027 17.64 -7.57 -39.76
CA TYR A 1027 18.88 -8.29 -39.46
C TYR A 1027 18.71 -9.79 -39.77
N ASN A 1028 19.79 -10.54 -40.00
CA ASN A 1028 19.69 -11.96 -40.39
C ASN A 1028 19.45 -12.88 -39.19
N ALA A 1029 18.21 -12.97 -38.72
CA ALA A 1029 17.85 -13.69 -37.50
C ALA A 1029 18.03 -15.22 -37.59
N PHE A 1030 17.93 -15.80 -38.78
CA PHE A 1030 18.03 -17.26 -38.98
C PHE A 1030 19.45 -17.73 -39.30
N SER A 1031 20.45 -16.84 -39.36
CA SER A 1031 21.86 -17.24 -39.59
C SER A 1031 22.44 -18.10 -38.47
N ILE A 1032 21.79 -18.14 -37.30
CA ILE A 1032 22.17 -18.97 -36.15
C ILE A 1032 21.90 -20.46 -36.36
N TYR A 1033 21.09 -20.82 -37.37
CA TYR A 1033 20.73 -22.20 -37.66
C TYR A 1033 21.61 -22.75 -38.79
N ASP A 1034 22.69 -23.46 -38.42
CA ASP A 1034 23.68 -24.00 -39.36
C ASP A 1034 23.10 -25.00 -40.38
N ASP A 1035 21.91 -25.55 -40.10
CA ASP A 1035 21.16 -26.47 -40.95
C ASP A 1035 20.22 -25.78 -41.96
N LEU A 1036 20.18 -24.44 -41.99
CA LEU A 1036 19.53 -23.63 -43.02
C LEU A 1036 20.55 -22.82 -43.82
N GLU A 1037 20.33 -22.66 -45.13
CA GLU A 1037 21.07 -21.70 -45.96
C GLU A 1037 20.20 -20.45 -46.13
N THR A 1038 20.33 -19.49 -45.20
CA THR A 1038 19.47 -18.30 -45.16
C THR A 1038 20.07 -17.11 -45.91
N ILE A 1039 19.27 -16.51 -46.79
CA ILE A 1039 19.51 -15.20 -47.39
C ILE A 1039 18.45 -14.24 -46.84
N ALA A 1040 18.86 -13.20 -46.14
CA ALA A 1040 17.94 -12.18 -45.61
C ALA A 1040 17.95 -10.94 -46.51
N ILE A 1041 16.76 -10.41 -46.79
CA ILE A 1041 16.56 -9.20 -47.60
C ILE A 1041 15.58 -8.22 -46.94
N ASP A 1042 15.84 -6.93 -47.12
CA ASP A 1042 14.97 -5.86 -46.64
C ASP A 1042 15.15 -4.59 -47.52
N ILE A 1043 14.17 -3.69 -47.55
CA ILE A 1043 14.33 -2.38 -48.23
C ILE A 1043 15.27 -1.43 -47.45
N ALA A 1044 15.51 -1.74 -46.18
CA ALA A 1044 16.25 -0.94 -45.21
C ALA A 1044 16.96 -1.85 -44.18
N PRO A 1045 18.09 -2.48 -44.52
CA PRO A 1045 18.82 -3.35 -43.60
C PRO A 1045 19.43 -2.55 -42.44
N ALA A 1046 19.33 -3.08 -41.22
CA ALA A 1046 19.93 -2.50 -40.02
C ALA A 1046 21.37 -2.98 -39.77
N ASP A 1047 21.85 -3.99 -40.50
CA ASP A 1047 23.26 -4.39 -40.55
C ASP A 1047 23.65 -5.03 -41.90
N GLU A 1048 24.95 -5.23 -42.09
CA GLU A 1048 25.53 -5.70 -43.36
C GLU A 1048 25.19 -7.16 -43.72
N SER A 1049 24.60 -7.94 -42.80
CA SER A 1049 24.23 -9.34 -43.04
C SER A 1049 22.94 -9.51 -43.86
N VAL A 1050 22.25 -8.41 -44.14
CA VAL A 1050 20.98 -8.35 -44.89
C VAL A 1050 21.18 -7.56 -46.17
N HIS A 1051 20.70 -8.09 -47.30
CA HIS A 1051 20.80 -7.40 -48.58
C HIS A 1051 19.68 -6.37 -48.75
N ARG A 1052 20.06 -5.13 -49.13
CA ARG A 1052 19.10 -4.07 -49.44
C ARG A 1052 18.40 -4.33 -50.78
N ILE A 1053 17.21 -4.92 -50.77
CA ILE A 1053 16.45 -5.31 -51.97
C ILE A 1053 14.95 -5.06 -51.75
N ASP A 1054 14.30 -4.40 -52.72
CA ASP A 1054 12.83 -4.36 -52.79
C ASP A 1054 12.30 -5.67 -53.37
N PHE A 1055 11.58 -6.42 -52.53
CA PHE A 1055 11.03 -7.73 -52.91
C PHE A 1055 9.98 -7.65 -54.02
N LEU A 1056 9.31 -6.50 -54.23
CA LEU A 1056 8.40 -6.34 -55.36
C LEU A 1056 9.13 -6.15 -56.70
N ARG A 1057 10.45 -5.90 -56.67
CA ARG A 1057 11.27 -5.53 -57.83
C ARG A 1057 12.54 -6.38 -57.94
N VAL A 1058 12.54 -7.58 -57.37
CA VAL A 1058 13.68 -8.50 -57.29
C VAL A 1058 14.42 -8.57 -58.64
N PRO A 1059 15.69 -8.11 -58.73
CA PRO A 1059 16.45 -8.16 -59.96
C PRO A 1059 16.95 -9.59 -60.24
N GLN A 1060 16.91 -9.99 -61.51
CA GLN A 1060 17.44 -11.25 -62.07
C GLN A 1060 19.00 -11.32 -61.97
N PRO A 1061 19.63 -12.52 -62.11
CA PRO A 1061 20.78 -13.06 -61.33
C PRO A 1061 22.05 -12.21 -61.18
N PRO A 1062 22.92 -12.48 -60.16
CA PRO A 1062 23.23 -13.83 -59.63
C PRO A 1062 22.67 -14.20 -58.24
N LEU A 1063 22.05 -13.28 -57.48
CA LEU A 1063 21.72 -13.54 -56.06
C LEU A 1063 20.39 -14.28 -55.86
N ILE A 1064 19.34 -13.88 -56.59
CA ILE A 1064 17.98 -14.43 -56.49
C ILE A 1064 17.58 -14.96 -57.86
N CYS A 1065 17.38 -16.28 -57.96
CA CYS A 1065 16.99 -16.95 -59.21
C CYS A 1065 15.58 -17.54 -59.06
N ALA A 1066 14.82 -17.59 -60.16
CA ALA A 1066 13.54 -18.30 -60.15
C ALA A 1066 13.73 -19.77 -59.78
N HIS A 1067 12.81 -20.34 -59.01
CA HIS A 1067 12.84 -21.73 -58.54
C HIS A 1067 14.14 -22.12 -57.80
N SER A 1068 14.72 -21.21 -56.99
CA SER A 1068 16.00 -21.47 -56.30
C SER A 1068 15.91 -21.52 -54.77
N PHE A 1069 14.73 -21.32 -54.18
CA PHE A 1069 14.52 -21.34 -52.73
C PHE A 1069 13.60 -22.49 -52.31
N ASP A 1070 13.96 -23.15 -51.22
CA ASP A 1070 13.16 -24.23 -50.62
C ASP A 1070 12.09 -23.67 -49.69
N ALA A 1071 12.38 -22.57 -48.97
CA ALA A 1071 11.40 -21.83 -48.19
C ALA A 1071 11.55 -20.31 -48.36
N ILE A 1072 10.44 -19.58 -48.24
CA ILE A 1072 10.40 -18.13 -48.18
C ILE A 1072 9.61 -17.74 -46.94
N ILE A 1073 10.14 -16.83 -46.13
CA ILE A 1073 9.50 -16.31 -44.93
C ILE A 1073 9.10 -14.85 -45.19
N PHE A 1074 7.81 -14.55 -45.04
CA PHE A 1074 7.28 -13.20 -44.94
C PHE A 1074 7.02 -12.90 -43.48
N SER A 1075 7.81 -12.01 -42.89
CA SER A 1075 7.61 -11.56 -41.52
C SER A 1075 7.12 -10.12 -41.51
N LEU A 1076 5.83 -9.92 -41.23
CA LEU A 1076 5.16 -8.61 -41.21
C LEU A 1076 5.23 -7.85 -42.55
N VAL A 1077 5.53 -8.56 -43.65
CA VAL A 1077 5.77 -7.97 -44.97
C VAL A 1077 4.45 -7.62 -45.64
N LEU A 1078 3.46 -8.51 -45.58
CA LEU A 1078 2.21 -8.28 -46.31
C LEU A 1078 1.45 -7.10 -45.69
N ASP A 1079 1.50 -6.95 -44.37
CA ASP A 1079 0.91 -5.80 -43.68
C ASP A 1079 1.72 -4.49 -43.88
N TYR A 1080 3.00 -4.57 -44.28
CA TYR A 1080 3.78 -3.39 -44.68
C TYR A 1080 3.37 -2.86 -46.07
N LEU A 1081 2.96 -3.74 -46.99
CA LEU A 1081 2.72 -3.37 -48.39
C LEU A 1081 1.44 -2.54 -48.59
N PRO A 1082 1.52 -1.36 -49.25
CA PRO A 1082 0.44 -0.36 -49.22
C PRO A 1082 -0.87 -0.76 -49.89
N THR A 1083 -0.89 -1.77 -50.77
CA THR A 1083 -2.09 -2.17 -51.52
C THR A 1083 -2.25 -3.68 -51.57
N CYS A 1084 -3.49 -4.14 -51.71
CA CYS A 1084 -3.79 -5.56 -51.85
C CYS A 1084 -3.22 -6.15 -53.16
N HIS A 1085 -3.10 -5.37 -54.24
CA HIS A 1085 -2.39 -5.75 -55.48
C HIS A 1085 -0.91 -6.02 -55.26
N GLN A 1086 -0.23 -5.21 -54.44
CA GLN A 1086 1.16 -5.44 -54.08
C GLN A 1086 1.32 -6.70 -53.21
N ARG A 1087 0.38 -6.96 -52.27
CA ARG A 1087 0.39 -8.21 -51.49
C ARG A 1087 0.21 -9.46 -52.35
N LEU A 1088 -0.70 -9.41 -53.34
CA LEU A 1088 -0.84 -10.48 -54.33
C LEU A 1088 0.44 -10.64 -55.16
N SER A 1089 1.03 -9.52 -55.61
CA SER A 1089 2.28 -9.53 -56.38
C SER A 1089 3.43 -10.16 -55.60
N ALA A 1090 3.58 -9.83 -54.32
CA ALA A 1090 4.58 -10.46 -53.44
C ALA A 1090 4.36 -11.98 -53.33
N CYS A 1091 3.11 -12.43 -53.16
CA CYS A 1091 2.80 -13.87 -53.12
C CYS A 1091 3.05 -14.58 -54.47
N LEU A 1092 2.82 -13.92 -55.61
CA LEU A 1092 3.14 -14.44 -56.95
C LEU A 1092 4.66 -14.53 -57.18
N ILE A 1093 5.43 -13.52 -56.76
CA ILE A 1093 6.89 -13.55 -56.80
C ILE A 1093 7.42 -14.68 -55.91
N ALA A 1094 6.90 -14.82 -54.70
CA ALA A 1094 7.26 -15.93 -53.82
C ALA A 1094 6.93 -17.29 -54.46
N HIS A 1095 5.79 -17.40 -55.15
CA HIS A 1095 5.46 -18.61 -55.91
C HIS A 1095 6.51 -18.90 -56.98
N GLU A 1096 6.93 -17.92 -57.77
CA GLU A 1096 7.95 -18.10 -58.83
C GLU A 1096 9.34 -18.46 -58.27
N LEU A 1097 9.74 -17.83 -57.16
CA LEU A 1097 11.04 -18.08 -56.52
C LEU A 1097 11.09 -19.43 -55.80
N LEU A 1098 9.96 -19.90 -55.27
CA LEU A 1098 9.84 -21.20 -54.63
C LEU A 1098 9.98 -22.33 -55.66
N THR A 1099 10.86 -23.25 -55.31
CA THR A 1099 10.94 -24.59 -55.91
C THR A 1099 9.62 -25.36 -55.74
N CYS A 1100 9.38 -26.40 -56.56
CA CYS A 1100 8.13 -27.19 -56.52
C CYS A 1100 7.94 -27.96 -55.21
N LEU A 1101 6.89 -27.72 -54.41
CA LEU A 1101 6.76 -28.11 -52.98
C LEU A 1101 7.59 -27.28 -51.99
N GLY A 1102 8.07 -26.11 -52.40
CA GLY A 1102 8.67 -25.15 -51.48
C GLY A 1102 7.63 -24.56 -50.52
N LEU A 1103 8.10 -24.08 -49.37
CA LEU A 1103 7.26 -23.60 -48.28
C LEU A 1103 7.24 -22.06 -48.22
N LEU A 1104 6.07 -21.46 -48.31
CA LEU A 1104 5.83 -20.06 -47.98
C LEU A 1104 5.36 -19.98 -46.54
N VAL A 1105 6.13 -19.31 -45.68
CA VAL A 1105 5.80 -19.07 -44.27
C VAL A 1105 5.41 -17.59 -44.13
N ILE A 1106 4.27 -17.33 -43.52
CA ILE A 1106 3.72 -15.98 -43.34
C ILE A 1106 3.50 -15.77 -41.83
N VAL A 1107 4.14 -14.74 -41.28
CA VAL A 1107 3.99 -14.30 -39.90
C VAL A 1107 3.40 -12.90 -39.94
N GLU A 1108 2.20 -12.75 -39.42
CA GLU A 1108 1.49 -11.48 -39.36
C GLU A 1108 0.93 -11.26 -37.94
N PRO A 1109 0.50 -10.06 -37.59
CA PRO A 1109 -0.05 -9.78 -36.28
C PRO A 1109 -1.43 -10.39 -36.01
N ASP A 1110 -1.79 -10.61 -34.72
CA ASP A 1110 -3.10 -11.13 -34.31
C ASP A 1110 -4.12 -10.01 -34.03
N SER A 1111 -4.97 -9.66 -35.00
CA SER A 1111 -6.05 -8.67 -34.80
C SER A 1111 -7.32 -9.27 -34.14
N THR A 1112 -8.05 -8.49 -33.33
CA THR A 1112 -9.28 -8.88 -32.60
C THR A 1112 -10.53 -9.16 -33.47
N LEU A 1113 -10.50 -8.94 -34.79
CA LEU A 1113 -11.59 -9.26 -35.73
C LEU A 1113 -11.27 -10.56 -36.52
N ARG A 1114 -11.48 -11.69 -35.85
CA ARG A 1114 -10.67 -12.93 -36.01
C ARG A 1114 -10.97 -13.92 -37.15
N GLU A 1115 -12.14 -13.99 -37.79
CA GLU A 1115 -12.44 -15.21 -38.60
C GLU A 1115 -12.49 -15.06 -40.14
N ASN A 1116 -12.80 -13.87 -40.66
CA ASN A 1116 -12.99 -13.72 -42.11
C ASN A 1116 -11.69 -13.46 -42.88
N ARG A 1117 -10.73 -12.71 -42.32
CA ARG A 1117 -9.51 -12.28 -43.05
C ARG A 1117 -8.57 -13.44 -43.38
N GLN A 1118 -8.20 -14.24 -42.38
CA GLN A 1118 -7.32 -15.39 -42.56
C GLN A 1118 -7.92 -16.42 -43.53
N LYS A 1119 -9.26 -16.56 -43.50
CA LYS A 1119 -10.00 -17.39 -44.44
C LYS A 1119 -9.92 -16.85 -45.87
N LEU A 1120 -10.01 -15.54 -46.07
CA LEU A 1120 -9.86 -14.90 -47.38
C LEU A 1120 -8.43 -14.99 -47.91
N TRP A 1121 -7.42 -14.74 -47.08
CA TRP A 1121 -6.01 -14.89 -47.46
C TRP A 1121 -5.67 -16.33 -47.83
N ARG A 1122 -6.18 -17.30 -47.05
CA ARG A 1122 -6.08 -18.71 -47.38
C ARG A 1122 -6.72 -19.02 -48.75
N GLN A 1123 -7.93 -18.50 -49.00
CA GLN A 1123 -8.59 -18.68 -50.30
C GLN A 1123 -7.78 -18.04 -51.45
N ALA A 1124 -7.17 -16.88 -51.22
CA ALA A 1124 -6.33 -16.20 -52.20
C ALA A 1124 -5.08 -17.03 -52.54
N LEU A 1125 -4.36 -17.50 -51.51
CA LEU A 1125 -3.17 -18.34 -51.65
C LEU A 1125 -3.51 -19.69 -52.30
N GLU A 1126 -4.62 -20.32 -51.93
CA GLU A 1126 -5.11 -21.54 -52.58
C GLU A 1126 -5.44 -21.31 -54.06
N SER A 1127 -6.00 -20.14 -54.41
CA SER A 1127 -6.32 -19.77 -55.80
C SER A 1127 -5.09 -19.57 -56.68
N ILE A 1128 -3.95 -19.18 -56.11
CA ILE A 1128 -2.66 -19.06 -56.83
C ILE A 1128 -1.77 -20.29 -56.64
N GLY A 1129 -2.33 -21.41 -56.21
CA GLY A 1129 -1.63 -22.70 -56.23
C GLY A 1129 -0.70 -22.96 -55.05
N PHE A 1130 -1.04 -22.43 -53.89
CA PHE A 1130 -0.52 -22.88 -52.60
C PHE A 1130 -1.51 -23.82 -51.90
N GLY A 1131 -1.04 -24.66 -50.97
CA GLY A 1131 -1.87 -25.47 -50.10
C GLY A 1131 -1.45 -25.33 -48.65
N LEU A 1132 -2.39 -25.16 -47.73
CA LEU A 1132 -2.08 -25.00 -46.30
C LEU A 1132 -1.38 -26.25 -45.74
N VAL A 1133 -0.31 -26.04 -44.98
CA VAL A 1133 0.45 -27.05 -44.24
C VAL A 1133 0.13 -26.96 -42.75
N SER A 1134 0.32 -25.79 -42.16
CA SER A 1134 0.02 -25.53 -40.75
C SER A 1134 -0.38 -24.07 -40.55
N ASN A 1135 -1.11 -23.82 -39.47
CA ASN A 1135 -1.32 -22.49 -38.93
C ASN A 1135 -1.42 -22.57 -37.40
N ILE A 1136 -0.93 -21.54 -36.72
CA ILE A 1136 -1.03 -21.43 -35.26
C ILE A 1136 -1.12 -19.95 -34.90
N LYS A 1137 -1.69 -19.70 -33.73
CA LYS A 1137 -1.59 -18.42 -33.06
C LYS A 1137 -0.48 -18.49 -32.00
N VAL A 1138 0.49 -17.59 -32.10
CA VAL A 1138 1.54 -17.33 -31.09
C VAL A 1138 1.17 -15.99 -30.40
N THR A 1139 1.73 -15.67 -29.23
CA THR A 1139 1.47 -14.41 -28.53
C THR A 1139 1.48 -13.21 -29.49
N ASN A 1140 0.31 -12.59 -29.66
CA ASN A 1140 0.03 -11.42 -30.51
C ASN A 1140 0.40 -11.56 -32.01
N LEU A 1141 0.64 -12.79 -32.49
CA LEU A 1141 1.00 -13.11 -33.88
C LEU A 1141 0.20 -14.31 -34.41
N TYR A 1142 -0.17 -14.25 -35.68
CA TYR A 1142 -0.72 -15.37 -36.42
C TYR A 1142 0.25 -15.87 -37.48
N CYS A 1143 0.52 -17.17 -37.43
CA CYS A 1143 1.59 -17.81 -38.17
C CYS A 1143 0.99 -18.87 -39.10
N MET A 1144 1.28 -18.79 -40.40
CA MET A 1144 0.76 -19.71 -41.43
C MET A 1144 1.88 -20.26 -42.30
N ALA A 1145 1.76 -21.52 -42.72
CA ALA A 1145 2.69 -22.15 -43.64
C ALA A 1145 1.94 -22.82 -44.80
N PHE A 1146 2.39 -22.55 -46.02
CA PHE A 1146 1.75 -22.96 -47.26
C PHE A 1146 2.77 -23.62 -48.19
N ARG A 1147 2.44 -24.77 -48.76
CA ARG A 1147 3.29 -25.44 -49.76
C ARG A 1147 2.87 -25.07 -51.18
N LYS A 1148 3.84 -24.83 -52.06
CA LYS A 1148 3.60 -24.64 -53.50
C LYS A 1148 3.17 -25.97 -54.14
N ILE A 1149 2.00 -26.01 -54.77
CA ILE A 1149 1.44 -27.22 -55.41
C ILE A 1149 1.39 -27.15 -56.94
N THR A 1150 1.40 -25.94 -57.52
CA THR A 1150 1.40 -25.73 -58.98
C THR A 1150 2.76 -25.26 -59.49
N GLN A 1151 3.05 -25.52 -60.76
CA GLN A 1151 4.33 -25.12 -61.39
C GLN A 1151 4.34 -23.64 -61.80
N GLN A 1152 3.25 -23.18 -62.39
CA GLN A 1152 3.06 -21.79 -62.82
C GLN A 1152 1.65 -21.34 -62.47
N VAL A 1153 1.50 -20.06 -62.16
CA VAL A 1153 0.20 -19.40 -61.99
C VAL A 1153 -0.10 -18.65 -63.28
N LYS A 1154 -1.30 -18.84 -63.85
CA LYS A 1154 -1.81 -18.02 -64.96
C LYS A 1154 -3.14 -17.44 -64.51
N LEU A 1155 -3.15 -16.13 -64.29
CA LEU A 1155 -4.36 -15.37 -63.96
C LEU A 1155 -4.68 -14.47 -65.15
N ASN A 1156 -5.95 -14.38 -65.53
CA ASN A 1156 -6.42 -13.27 -66.38
C ASN A 1156 -6.64 -12.00 -65.53
N GLU A 1157 -6.91 -10.86 -66.18
CA GLU A 1157 -7.06 -9.56 -65.50
C GLU A 1157 -8.20 -9.58 -64.46
N ASP A 1158 -9.35 -10.18 -64.78
CA ASP A 1158 -10.49 -10.31 -63.86
C ASP A 1158 -10.16 -11.19 -62.65
N GLU A 1159 -9.41 -12.27 -62.86
CA GLU A 1159 -8.92 -13.14 -61.79
C GLU A 1159 -7.89 -12.43 -60.91
N HIS A 1160 -7.01 -11.62 -61.51
CA HIS A 1160 -6.01 -10.85 -60.80
C HIS A 1160 -6.66 -9.83 -59.85
N GLU A 1161 -7.66 -9.10 -60.34
CA GLU A 1161 -8.43 -8.13 -59.55
C GLU A 1161 -9.25 -8.82 -58.45
N ARG A 1162 -9.96 -9.90 -58.79
CA ARG A 1162 -10.78 -10.63 -57.80
C ARG A 1162 -9.93 -11.24 -56.69
N ILE A 1163 -8.75 -11.78 -57.01
CA ILE A 1163 -7.87 -12.42 -56.03
C ILE A 1163 -7.14 -11.35 -55.20
N SER A 1164 -6.73 -10.21 -55.78
CA SER A 1164 -6.06 -9.15 -55.02
C SER A 1164 -6.94 -8.64 -53.88
N GLN A 1165 -8.25 -8.45 -54.13
CA GLN A 1165 -9.21 -8.03 -53.12
C GLN A 1165 -9.34 -8.99 -51.92
N LEU A 1166 -9.00 -10.27 -52.09
CA LEU A 1166 -8.97 -11.24 -50.98
C LEU A 1166 -7.80 -10.98 -50.01
N PHE A 1167 -6.79 -10.22 -50.42
CA PHE A 1167 -5.69 -9.76 -49.57
C PHE A 1167 -5.95 -8.40 -48.90
N ASN A 1168 -7.19 -7.89 -48.95
CA ASN A 1168 -7.54 -6.65 -48.24
C ASN A 1168 -7.31 -6.78 -46.73
N ILE A 1169 -6.76 -5.72 -46.14
CA ILE A 1169 -6.69 -5.48 -44.70
C ILE A 1169 -7.63 -4.33 -44.31
N ARG A 1170 -7.85 -4.14 -43.01
CA ARG A 1170 -8.78 -3.14 -42.48
C ARG A 1170 -8.51 -1.73 -43.04
N GLN A 1171 -7.25 -1.41 -43.24
CA GLN A 1171 -6.77 -0.10 -43.71
C GLN A 1171 -7.08 0.16 -45.20
N ASP A 1172 -7.37 -0.87 -46.00
CA ASP A 1172 -7.65 -0.71 -47.44
C ASP A 1172 -9.12 -0.33 -47.72
N THR A 1173 -10.04 -0.51 -46.77
CA THR A 1173 -11.50 -0.32 -46.96
C THR A 1173 -12.03 1.04 -46.49
N MET A 1174 -11.16 1.98 -46.12
CA MET A 1174 -11.56 3.27 -45.54
C MET A 1174 -12.16 4.30 -46.52
N ASN A 1175 -12.44 3.94 -47.78
CA ASN A 1175 -12.87 4.89 -48.82
C ASN A 1175 -14.21 4.58 -49.53
N ASP A 1176 -15.01 3.61 -49.07
CA ASP A 1176 -16.35 3.38 -49.66
C ASP A 1176 -17.46 4.14 -48.90
N ASN A 1177 -17.82 5.31 -49.44
CA ASN A 1177 -19.13 5.98 -49.33
C ASN A 1177 -19.93 5.85 -48.02
N GLU A 1178 -19.61 6.67 -47.02
CA GLU A 1178 -20.61 7.23 -46.08
C GLU A 1178 -21.01 8.67 -46.46
N SER A 1179 -20.98 9.01 -47.74
CA SER A 1179 -21.58 10.24 -48.27
C SER A 1179 -23.10 10.11 -48.44
N SER A 1180 -23.84 9.77 -47.38
CA SER A 1180 -25.27 10.13 -47.25
C SER A 1180 -25.83 9.82 -45.85
N LYS A 1181 -25.46 10.62 -44.84
CA LYS A 1181 -26.36 11.12 -43.78
C LYS A 1181 -25.63 12.22 -42.99
N SER A 1182 -26.29 13.36 -42.88
CA SER A 1182 -25.79 14.65 -42.42
C SER A 1182 -25.41 14.68 -40.93
N GLU A 1183 -24.12 14.97 -40.71
CA GLU A 1183 -23.54 15.96 -39.77
C GLU A 1183 -23.95 15.96 -38.29
N GLN A 1184 -23.14 15.30 -37.46
CA GLN A 1184 -22.39 15.89 -36.32
C GLN A 1184 -21.64 14.78 -35.56
N LYS A 1185 -20.50 14.33 -36.11
CA LYS A 1185 -19.50 13.53 -35.40
C LYS A 1185 -18.15 13.81 -36.06
N LEU A 1186 -17.48 14.87 -35.61
CA LEU A 1186 -16.10 15.14 -35.98
C LEU A 1186 -15.25 14.98 -34.71
N ILE A 1187 -14.58 13.82 -34.64
CA ILE A 1187 -13.18 13.59 -34.22
C ILE A 1187 -12.84 14.03 -32.77
N SER A 1188 -12.53 13.14 -31.82
CA SER A 1188 -11.35 12.27 -31.83
C SER A 1188 -11.57 10.96 -31.05
N VAL A 1189 -11.77 9.86 -31.77
CA VAL A 1189 -11.27 8.56 -31.32
C VAL A 1189 -10.20 8.23 -32.34
N ASP A 1190 -8.94 8.43 -31.97
CA ASP A 1190 -7.82 7.85 -32.70
C ASP A 1190 -7.88 6.34 -32.39
N GLU A 1191 -8.81 5.64 -33.06
CA GLU A 1191 -8.78 4.19 -33.11
C GLU A 1191 -7.49 3.83 -33.84
N ASP A 1192 -6.49 3.39 -33.08
CA ASP A 1192 -5.14 3.10 -33.52
C ASP A 1192 -5.17 2.31 -34.84
N LEU A 1193 -4.91 3.02 -35.96
CA LEU A 1193 -4.85 2.48 -37.31
C LEU A 1193 -3.79 1.35 -37.44
N PHE A 1194 -2.96 1.19 -36.40
CA PHE A 1194 -1.90 0.21 -36.26
C PHE A 1194 -2.06 -0.69 -35.03
N GLY A 1195 -3.26 -0.73 -34.41
CA GLY A 1195 -3.61 -1.62 -33.30
C GLY A 1195 -3.53 -3.12 -33.64
N GLU A 1196 -3.13 -3.44 -34.87
CA GLU A 1196 -2.84 -4.80 -35.29
C GLU A 1196 -1.35 -5.11 -35.17
N LEU A 1197 -0.41 -4.18 -35.38
CA LEU A 1197 1.03 -4.49 -35.31
C LEU A 1197 1.43 -4.99 -33.91
N PRO A 1198 2.45 -5.88 -33.77
CA PRO A 1198 2.91 -6.45 -32.48
C PRO A 1198 3.51 -5.44 -31.48
N PHE A 1199 3.27 -4.15 -31.72
CA PHE A 1199 3.68 -3.00 -30.92
C PHE A 1199 2.48 -2.27 -30.29
N SER A 1200 1.24 -2.66 -30.57
CA SER A 1200 0.09 -2.20 -29.81
C SER A 1200 -0.11 -3.09 -28.59
N SER A 1201 -0.36 -2.43 -27.47
CA SER A 1201 -0.77 -3.05 -26.23
C SER A 1201 -2.09 -3.81 -26.40
N ASP A 1202 -2.02 -5.13 -26.30
CA ASP A 1202 -3.18 -5.95 -25.94
C ASP A 1202 -3.52 -5.75 -24.46
#